data_AF-A0AAV5TFI7-F1
#
_entry.id   AF-A0AAV5TFI7-F1
#
_cell.length_a   1.000
_cell.length_b   1.000
_cell.length_c   1.000
_cell.angle_alpha   90.00
_cell.angle_beta   90.00
_cell.angle_gamma   90.00
#
_symmetry.space_group_name_H-M   'P 1'
#
loop_
_entity.id
_entity.type
_entity.pdbx_description
1 polymer ?
#
loop_
_entity_poly.entity_id
_entity_poly.type
_entity_poly.pdbx_seq_one_letter_code
_entity_poly.pdbx_strand_id
1 'polypeptide(L)'
;AAQDYTVVRFTPDYRRFGMEETGLTPDTLAILHRRVFDLAATLKGVKISLNGQRITMDGLRDYAKRCTENGEEGGGVIYYDFPSERWEVAIGIRNRFDEEDGTSQDVVSFVNNCATTKGGKHVSHVWDRCLAILRPWVEKRIQRDVRPAQIKRRLFLFVNALIDNPTFDSQLKETLLTKPADFGSEYTVNARELIRWAERVKLDELIREDITETKRNTNSRRGASQLLFVNKLEDAALAGGKSSGECSLLLTEGDSAKALAVSGLQVIGRERFGVYPLRGKLKNVSDMDRRNALAVPEVASLMAILGLDPNADYNNPEARRRLRYGRVILLTDQDEDGSHIKGLVMNIFRCLWPSLLRSPFLTALETPLIKAQKGSTTVSFYSRREYEEWAERTDDMDRWKIKYYKGLGTSTAEEAREYFKDIESRLVHYVWKDGDDEELIEIAFDRNKSDERKRWIEGGSVRSGDNSTEETISSKRSLRYSNFVHGELRTFAIQDLKRSIPSVIDGLKPSQRKILHTCLKMGPNKQEKVAQLAARVAHSTSYHHGESSLVAAIINMAQDFVGACNIPLLRGIGQFGTRHAGGTDAASARYIYAALSPMARLLFPSADDSLLESVREEGVEAEPRWFCPILPLVLINGAEGIATGWSTTVRPRDPIRIVDTIRRRIENEKNQRSIELPYYSGFTGTIDRMDETRIWCEGRITVEETARGARRMEILQRLIIDELPVGMWTSNYKTKVLGPLVKEGGIRSIRESHTDENVRFELELSSEMTKKMEK
;
A
#
# COMPACT_ATOMS: atom_id res chain seq x y z
N ALA A 1 -51.59 17.34 63.38
CA ALA A 1 -52.21 17.52 62.06
C ALA A 1 -51.91 16.26 61.25
N ALA A 2 -52.92 15.60 60.68
CA ALA A 2 -52.69 14.54 59.72
C ALA A 2 -51.93 15.16 58.53
N GLN A 3 -50.85 14.53 58.09
CA GLN A 3 -50.10 15.00 56.93
C GLN A 3 -50.96 14.75 55.70
N ASP A 4 -51.25 15.80 54.93
CA ASP A 4 -51.94 15.65 53.66
C ASP A 4 -51.03 14.86 52.70
N TYR A 5 -51.50 13.73 52.19
CA TYR A 5 -50.76 12.89 51.25
C TYR A 5 -51.68 12.30 50.17
N THR A 6 -51.08 12.00 49.02
CA THR A 6 -51.74 11.30 47.91
C THR A 6 -51.02 9.98 47.66
N VAL A 7 -51.77 8.87 47.61
CA VAL A 7 -51.23 7.54 47.26
C VAL A 7 -51.92 7.05 46.00
N VAL A 8 -51.12 6.69 45.00
CA VAL A 8 -51.58 6.04 43.77
C VAL A 8 -51.05 4.61 43.76
N ARG A 9 -51.96 3.63 43.64
CA ARG A 9 -51.64 2.21 43.46
C ARG A 9 -52.34 1.70 42.20
N PHE A 10 -51.60 1.04 41.33
CA PHE A 10 -52.14 0.45 40.11
C PHE A 10 -51.39 -0.84 39.78
N THR A 11 -52.08 -1.73 39.07
CA THR A 11 -51.50 -2.95 38.51
C THR A 11 -51.53 -2.82 36.99
N PRO A 12 -50.38 -2.87 36.28
CA PRO A 12 -50.37 -2.85 34.82
C PRO A 12 -51.19 -4.01 34.23
N ASP A 13 -51.88 -3.76 33.12
CA ASP A 13 -52.51 -4.82 32.32
C ASP A 13 -51.43 -5.55 31.51
N TYR A 14 -50.77 -6.53 32.12
CA TYR A 14 -49.63 -7.24 31.55
C TYR A 14 -49.91 -7.87 30.18
N ARG A 15 -51.15 -8.35 29.95
CA ARG A 15 -51.55 -8.95 28.68
C ARG A 15 -51.49 -7.94 27.53
N ARG A 16 -51.86 -6.68 27.76
CA ARG A 16 -51.76 -5.61 26.75
C ARG A 16 -50.32 -5.23 26.40
N PHE A 17 -49.39 -5.43 27.34
CA PHE A 17 -47.96 -5.18 27.13
C PHE A 17 -47.22 -6.41 26.57
N GLY A 18 -47.93 -7.50 26.25
CA GLY A 18 -47.32 -8.73 25.75
C GLY A 18 -46.44 -9.45 26.79
N MET A 19 -46.71 -9.24 28.07
CA MET A 19 -45.97 -9.82 29.19
C MET A 19 -46.78 -10.98 29.81
N GLU A 20 -46.08 -11.95 30.40
CA GLU A 20 -46.71 -13.05 31.15
C GLU A 20 -47.52 -12.52 32.35
N GLU A 21 -48.51 -13.29 32.81
CA GLU A 21 -49.48 -12.86 33.84
C GLU A 21 -48.88 -12.54 35.21
N THR A 22 -47.61 -12.86 35.45
CA THR A 22 -46.99 -12.81 36.79
C THR A 22 -45.83 -11.84 36.99
N GLY A 23 -45.42 -11.01 36.02
CA GLY A 23 -44.53 -9.92 36.44
C GLY A 23 -43.82 -9.07 35.41
N LEU A 24 -43.36 -7.92 35.94
CA LEU A 24 -42.37 -7.05 35.33
C LEU A 24 -41.04 -7.81 35.22
N THR A 25 -40.45 -7.84 34.03
CA THR A 25 -39.14 -8.46 33.83
C THR A 25 -38.06 -7.71 34.63
N PRO A 26 -36.93 -8.37 34.98
CA PRO A 26 -35.79 -7.69 35.61
C PRO A 26 -35.34 -6.43 34.89
N ASP A 27 -35.36 -6.43 33.54
CA ASP A 27 -34.99 -5.28 32.72
C ASP A 27 -36.00 -4.13 32.85
N THR A 28 -37.30 -4.45 32.87
CA THR A 28 -38.36 -3.44 33.06
C THR A 28 -38.25 -2.82 34.44
N LEU A 29 -38.01 -3.63 35.48
CA LEU A 29 -37.76 -3.15 36.84
C LEU A 29 -36.51 -2.28 36.92
N ALA A 30 -35.43 -2.63 36.23
CA ALA A 30 -34.22 -1.83 36.17
C ALA A 30 -34.46 -0.43 35.56
N ILE A 31 -35.25 -0.35 34.49
CA ILE A 31 -35.63 0.94 33.86
C ILE A 31 -36.48 1.78 34.82
N LEU A 32 -37.45 1.17 35.49
CA LEU A 32 -38.29 1.86 36.47
C LEU A 32 -37.48 2.34 37.68
N HIS A 33 -36.58 1.51 38.20
CA HIS A 33 -35.66 1.87 39.27
C HIS A 33 -34.77 3.04 38.85
N ARG A 34 -34.12 2.96 37.68
CA ARG A 34 -33.32 4.06 37.12
C ARG A 34 -34.12 5.36 37.05
N ARG A 35 -35.38 5.31 36.63
CA ARG A 35 -36.23 6.51 36.56
C ARG A 35 -36.47 7.16 37.92
N VAL A 36 -36.51 6.39 39.00
CA VAL A 36 -36.60 6.94 40.37
C VAL A 36 -35.29 7.62 40.77
N PHE A 37 -34.13 7.09 40.34
CA PHE A 37 -32.85 7.78 40.49
C PHE A 37 -32.80 9.08 39.68
N ASP A 38 -33.30 9.09 38.43
CA ASP A 38 -33.37 10.33 37.63
C ASP A 38 -34.13 11.44 38.37
N LEU A 39 -35.27 11.10 38.99
CA LEU A 39 -36.05 12.06 39.78
C LEU A 39 -35.28 12.58 40.99
N ALA A 40 -34.48 11.74 41.64
CA ALA A 40 -33.62 12.15 42.74
C ALA A 40 -32.47 13.06 42.27
N ALA A 41 -32.09 13.02 40.98
CA ALA A 41 -31.06 13.89 40.42
C ALA A 41 -31.60 15.29 40.08
N THR A 42 -32.83 15.35 39.58
CA THR A 42 -33.42 16.60 39.07
C THR A 42 -34.23 17.37 40.10
N LEU A 43 -34.84 16.69 41.09
CA LEU A 43 -35.68 17.31 42.12
C LEU A 43 -34.85 17.76 43.33
N LYS A 44 -34.67 19.07 43.48
CA LYS A 44 -33.99 19.66 44.64
C LYS A 44 -34.94 19.73 45.84
N GLY A 45 -34.46 19.34 47.02
CA GLY A 45 -35.20 19.47 48.28
C GLY A 45 -36.23 18.37 48.57
N VAL A 46 -36.40 17.38 47.70
CA VAL A 46 -37.36 16.27 47.88
C VAL A 46 -36.63 15.00 48.35
N LYS A 47 -37.19 14.31 49.36
CA LYS A 47 -36.66 13.02 49.84
C LYS A 47 -37.36 11.88 49.11
N ILE A 48 -36.63 11.16 48.25
CA ILE A 48 -37.16 10.05 47.46
C ILE A 48 -36.72 8.71 48.08
N SER A 49 -37.66 7.77 48.20
CA SER A 49 -37.42 6.41 48.66
C SER A 49 -37.97 5.40 47.68
N LEU A 50 -37.22 4.36 47.38
CA LEU A 50 -37.62 3.22 46.57
C LEU A 50 -37.74 2.00 47.51
N ASN A 51 -38.93 1.40 47.59
CA ASN A 51 -39.21 0.23 48.44
C ASN A 51 -38.76 0.40 49.91
N GLY A 52 -38.96 1.59 50.47
CA GLY A 52 -38.59 1.92 51.86
C GLY A 52 -37.11 2.29 52.04
N GLN A 53 -36.26 2.09 51.05
CA GLN A 53 -34.86 2.52 51.08
C GLN A 53 -34.73 3.94 50.53
N ARG A 54 -34.15 4.83 51.33
CA ARG A 54 -33.88 6.22 50.91
C ARG A 54 -32.74 6.25 49.89
N ILE A 55 -32.95 6.95 48.78
CA ILE A 55 -31.90 7.19 47.80
C ILE A 55 -31.04 8.35 48.30
N THR A 56 -29.75 8.10 48.53
CA THR A 56 -28.75 9.13 48.87
C THR A 56 -28.06 9.57 47.59
N MET A 57 -28.42 10.75 47.08
CA MET A 57 -27.79 11.35 45.90
C MET A 57 -27.82 12.88 45.99
N ASP A 58 -26.71 13.51 45.62
CA ASP A 58 -26.51 14.96 45.71
C ASP A 58 -26.67 15.62 44.32
N GLY A 59 -27.90 15.61 43.81
CA GLY A 59 -28.30 16.28 42.57
C GLY A 59 -27.64 15.73 41.30
N LEU A 60 -27.67 16.53 40.22
CA LEU A 60 -27.15 16.13 38.90
C LEU A 60 -25.65 15.87 38.90
N ARG A 61 -24.89 16.50 39.80
CA ARG A 61 -23.44 16.33 39.92
C ARG A 61 -23.08 14.90 40.33
N ASP A 62 -23.67 14.41 41.40
CA ASP A 62 -23.43 13.04 41.88
C ASP A 62 -23.99 12.01 40.88
N TYR A 63 -25.14 12.29 40.26
CA TYR A 63 -25.69 11.45 39.20
C TYR A 63 -24.74 11.31 38.01
N ALA A 64 -24.25 12.42 37.45
CA ALA A 64 -23.30 12.40 36.33
C ALA A 64 -21.99 11.71 36.69
N LYS A 65 -21.52 11.88 37.93
CA LYS A 65 -20.32 11.21 38.44
C LYS A 65 -20.51 9.68 38.48
N ARG A 66 -21.62 9.19 39.04
CA ARG A 66 -21.94 7.75 39.07
C ARG A 66 -22.12 7.14 37.68
N CYS A 67 -22.62 7.91 36.72
CA CYS A 67 -22.72 7.47 35.32
C CYS A 67 -21.37 7.45 34.58
N THR A 68 -20.32 8.05 35.13
CA THR A 68 -19.00 8.20 34.48
C THR A 68 -17.86 7.53 35.24
N GLU A 69 -18.09 7.05 36.46
CA GLU A 69 -17.13 6.27 37.26
C GLU A 69 -17.17 4.79 36.90
N ASN A 70 -16.08 4.27 36.30
CA ASN A 70 -15.81 2.85 36.13
C ASN A 70 -14.28 2.60 36.16
N GLY A 71 -13.75 2.22 37.33
CA GLY A 71 -12.56 1.36 37.48
C GLY A 71 -11.15 1.85 37.10
N GLU A 72 -10.94 2.94 36.38
CA GLU A 72 -9.60 3.43 36.00
C GLU A 72 -9.30 4.88 36.44
N GLU A 73 -8.02 5.19 36.66
CA GLU A 73 -7.51 6.52 37.04
C GLU A 73 -7.79 7.58 35.95
N GLY A 74 -8.98 8.19 36.03
CA GLY A 74 -9.48 9.22 35.12
C GLY A 74 -11.00 9.34 35.11
N GLY A 75 -11.72 8.28 35.48
CA GLY A 75 -13.18 8.29 35.65
C GLY A 75 -13.57 8.92 37.00
N GLY A 76 -14.31 10.02 36.97
CA GLY A 76 -14.81 10.72 38.17
C GLY A 76 -14.61 12.23 38.14
N VAL A 77 -13.81 12.73 37.19
CA VAL A 77 -13.59 14.17 36.99
C VAL A 77 -14.65 14.73 36.04
N ILE A 78 -15.76 15.21 36.60
CA ILE A 78 -16.82 15.88 35.84
C ILE A 78 -16.65 17.40 35.84
N TYR A 79 -17.02 18.02 34.73
CA TYR A 79 -17.37 19.44 34.68
C TYR A 79 -18.80 19.56 35.19
N TYR A 80 -19.05 20.47 36.11
CA TYR A 80 -20.39 20.76 36.63
C TYR A 80 -20.58 22.27 36.63
N ASP A 81 -21.69 22.71 36.05
CA ASP A 81 -22.05 24.11 35.91
C ASP A 81 -23.51 24.29 36.33
N PHE A 82 -23.74 25.31 37.16
CA PHE A 82 -25.07 25.67 37.65
C PHE A 82 -25.20 27.20 37.63
N PRO A 83 -25.27 27.81 36.42
CA PRO A 83 -25.25 29.26 36.28
C PRO A 83 -26.54 29.93 36.73
N SER A 84 -27.65 29.18 36.84
CA SER A 84 -28.94 29.70 37.30
C SER A 84 -29.81 28.56 37.85
N GLU A 85 -30.86 28.90 38.59
CA GLU A 85 -31.85 27.92 39.07
C GLU A 85 -32.52 27.12 37.95
N ARG A 86 -32.49 27.63 36.71
CA ARG A 86 -33.13 27.02 35.54
C ARG A 86 -32.20 26.12 34.72
N TRP A 87 -30.89 26.15 34.93
CA TRP A 87 -29.94 25.38 34.13
C TRP A 87 -28.90 24.71 35.01
N GLU A 88 -28.82 23.40 34.88
CA GLU A 88 -27.81 22.58 35.53
C GLU A 88 -27.21 21.64 34.47
N VAL A 89 -25.90 21.73 34.27
CA VAL A 89 -25.20 21.00 33.20
C VAL A 89 -24.00 20.30 33.79
N ALA A 90 -23.80 19.04 33.42
CA ALA A 90 -22.57 18.32 33.71
C ALA A 90 -22.00 17.64 32.47
N ILE A 91 -20.68 17.59 32.36
CA ILE A 91 -19.96 16.94 31.26
C ILE A 91 -18.92 15.97 31.84
N GLY A 92 -18.96 14.73 31.38
CA GLY A 92 -17.95 13.71 31.66
C GLY A 92 -17.19 13.25 30.41
N ILE A 93 -16.11 12.50 30.61
CA ILE A 93 -15.42 11.78 29.53
C ILE A 93 -16.10 10.44 29.32
N ARG A 94 -16.22 10.03 28.05
CA ARG A 94 -16.73 8.71 27.67
C ARG A 94 -15.59 7.70 27.53
N ASN A 95 -15.72 6.55 28.18
CA ASN A 95 -14.80 5.41 28.04
C ASN A 95 -15.26 4.45 26.93
N ARG A 96 -14.30 3.79 26.26
CA ARG A 96 -14.47 3.08 24.97
C ARG A 96 -15.33 1.80 24.98
N PHE A 97 -15.96 1.41 26.08
CA PHE A 97 -16.53 0.05 26.19
C PHE A 97 -17.97 -0.15 25.65
N ASP A 98 -18.62 0.88 25.10
CA ASP A 98 -20.02 0.78 24.64
C ASP A 98 -20.17 0.54 23.12
N GLU A 99 -19.27 -0.21 22.47
CA GLU A 99 -19.45 -0.58 21.04
C GLU A 99 -20.25 -1.87 20.82
N GLU A 100 -20.53 -2.66 21.87
CA GLU A 100 -21.27 -3.93 21.74
C GLU A 100 -22.80 -3.79 21.82
N ASP A 101 -23.32 -2.80 22.54
CA ASP A 101 -24.76 -2.55 22.65
C ASP A 101 -25.17 -1.35 21.80
N GLY A 102 -25.79 -1.59 20.64
CA GLY A 102 -26.20 -0.61 19.63
C GLY A 102 -27.21 0.48 20.04
N THR A 103 -27.19 0.94 21.29
CA THR A 103 -28.05 2.00 21.85
C THR A 103 -27.23 3.02 22.62
N SER A 104 -26.38 3.78 21.92
CA SER A 104 -25.65 4.90 22.52
C SER A 104 -26.53 6.16 22.60
N GLN A 105 -27.10 6.42 23.77
CA GLN A 105 -27.57 7.76 24.13
C GLN A 105 -26.41 8.56 24.73
N ASP A 106 -25.73 9.35 23.89
CA ASP A 106 -24.59 10.20 24.27
C ASP A 106 -24.97 11.39 25.17
N VAL A 107 -26.25 11.48 25.55
CA VAL A 107 -26.84 12.60 26.29
C VAL A 107 -27.92 12.08 27.23
N VAL A 108 -27.87 12.49 28.49
CA VAL A 108 -28.98 12.38 29.43
C VAL A 108 -29.53 13.78 29.65
N SER A 109 -30.83 14.00 29.35
CA SER A 109 -31.41 15.34 29.48
C SER A 109 -32.82 15.34 30.06
N PHE A 110 -33.12 16.40 30.80
CA PHE A 110 -34.39 16.60 31.49
C PHE A 110 -34.90 18.02 31.26
N VAL A 111 -36.18 18.13 30.92
CA VAL A 111 -36.90 19.41 30.82
C VAL A 111 -38.09 19.37 31.77
N ASN A 112 -38.12 20.25 32.77
CA ASN A 112 -39.17 20.28 33.79
C ASN A 112 -39.44 18.90 34.42
N ASN A 113 -38.36 18.16 34.73
CA ASN A 113 -38.36 16.77 35.22
C ASN A 113 -38.87 15.71 34.24
N CYS A 114 -39.25 16.05 33.00
CA CYS A 114 -39.50 15.07 31.94
C CYS A 114 -38.18 14.60 31.31
N ALA A 115 -37.97 13.29 31.19
CA ALA A 115 -36.80 12.73 30.55
C ALA A 115 -36.89 12.87 29.03
N THR A 116 -36.08 13.77 28.46
CA THR A 116 -35.97 13.97 27.01
C THR A 116 -34.92 13.01 26.46
N THR A 117 -35.27 11.72 26.37
CA THR A 117 -34.40 10.61 25.96
C THR A 117 -33.84 10.77 24.54
N LYS A 118 -34.56 11.45 23.65
CA LYS A 118 -34.13 11.77 22.28
C LYS A 118 -33.47 13.14 22.16
N GLY A 119 -33.29 13.86 23.27
CA GLY A 119 -32.67 15.18 23.32
C GLY A 119 -33.60 16.30 22.83
N GLY A 120 -33.08 17.23 22.03
CA GLY A 120 -33.87 18.35 21.49
C GLY A 120 -33.09 19.66 21.43
N LYS A 121 -33.83 20.76 21.27
CA LYS A 121 -33.24 22.10 21.08
C LYS A 121 -32.44 22.60 22.28
N HIS A 122 -32.80 22.24 23.52
CA HIS A 122 -32.05 22.57 24.73
C HIS A 122 -30.67 21.91 24.76
N VAL A 123 -30.59 20.64 24.36
CA VAL A 123 -29.34 19.89 24.24
C VAL A 123 -28.44 20.51 23.18
N SER A 124 -29.00 20.84 22.00
CA SER A 124 -28.23 21.53 20.95
C SER A 124 -27.72 22.89 21.41
N HIS A 125 -28.54 23.68 22.11
CA HIS A 125 -28.15 24.97 22.65
C HIS A 125 -26.95 24.86 23.60
N VAL A 126 -26.97 23.89 24.52
CA VAL A 126 -25.83 23.62 25.43
C VAL A 126 -24.59 23.18 24.65
N TRP A 127 -24.74 22.27 23.68
CA TRP A 127 -23.63 21.80 22.86
C TRP A 127 -22.95 22.92 22.07
N ASP A 128 -23.73 23.80 21.46
CA ASP A 128 -23.22 24.89 20.64
C ASP A 128 -22.38 25.86 21.49
N ARG A 129 -22.82 26.15 22.72
CA ARG A 129 -22.07 27.00 23.67
C ARG A 129 -20.77 26.35 24.14
N CYS A 130 -20.79 25.06 24.49
CA CYS A 130 -19.59 24.35 24.93
C CYS A 130 -18.58 24.17 23.78
N LEU A 131 -19.04 23.84 22.57
CA LEU A 131 -18.17 23.61 21.41
C LEU A 131 -17.52 24.89 20.88
N ALA A 132 -18.20 26.04 21.00
CA ALA A 132 -17.62 27.34 20.66
C ALA A 132 -16.33 27.63 21.46
N ILE A 133 -16.21 27.06 22.66
CA ILE A 133 -15.04 27.21 23.55
C ILE A 133 -14.05 26.07 23.35
N LEU A 134 -14.52 24.81 23.36
CA LEU A 134 -13.66 23.63 23.32
C LEU A 134 -12.97 23.43 21.97
N ARG A 135 -13.65 23.67 20.86
CA ARG A 135 -13.09 23.40 19.52
C ARG A 135 -11.84 24.24 19.22
N PRO A 136 -11.85 25.58 19.36
CA PRO A 136 -10.66 26.39 19.13
C PRO A 136 -9.50 26.02 20.07
N TRP A 137 -9.82 25.62 21.32
CA TRP A 137 -8.82 25.20 22.31
C TRP A 137 -8.14 23.89 21.90
N VAL A 138 -8.90 22.87 21.47
CA VAL A 138 -8.34 21.59 21.00
C VAL A 138 -7.52 21.79 19.72
N GLU A 139 -8.05 22.49 18.72
CA GLU A 139 -7.39 22.70 17.42
C GLU A 139 -6.02 23.36 17.58
N LYS A 140 -5.91 24.34 18.50
CA LYS A 140 -4.64 25.00 18.83
C LYS A 140 -3.60 24.05 19.45
N ARG A 141 -4.02 23.09 20.27
CA ARG A 141 -3.12 22.12 20.94
C ARG A 141 -2.72 20.96 20.04
N ILE A 142 -3.61 20.49 19.17
CA ILE A 142 -3.31 19.39 18.25
C ILE A 142 -2.75 19.85 16.90
N GLN A 143 -2.74 21.17 16.63
CA GLN A 143 -2.29 21.79 15.38
C GLN A 143 -2.99 21.21 14.14
N ARG A 144 -4.28 20.93 14.26
CA ARG A 144 -5.09 20.30 13.20
C ARG A 144 -6.56 20.67 13.37
N ASP A 145 -7.28 20.77 12.27
CA ASP A 145 -8.73 21.01 12.24
C ASP A 145 -9.50 19.81 12.82
N VAL A 146 -10.48 20.09 13.69
CA VAL A 146 -11.28 19.09 14.41
C VAL A 146 -12.75 19.31 14.13
N ARG A 147 -13.44 18.25 13.70
CA ARG A 147 -14.88 18.32 13.47
C ARG A 147 -15.63 18.27 14.82
N PRO A 148 -16.73 19.03 14.99
CA PRO A 148 -17.54 19.00 16.21
C PRO A 148 -17.97 17.60 16.67
N ALA A 149 -18.29 16.72 15.71
CA ALA A 149 -18.69 15.34 16.00
C ALA A 149 -17.57 14.52 16.69
N GLN A 150 -16.30 14.82 16.41
CA GLN A 150 -15.16 14.12 17.02
C GLN A 150 -15.00 14.47 18.50
N ILE A 151 -15.32 15.71 18.87
CA ILE A 151 -15.32 16.17 20.26
C ILE A 151 -16.52 15.56 20.99
N LYS A 152 -17.73 15.64 20.40
CA LYS A 152 -18.95 15.09 21.01
C LYS A 152 -18.83 13.59 21.33
N ARG A 153 -18.20 12.80 20.45
CA ARG A 153 -18.03 11.35 20.63
C ARG A 153 -17.27 10.97 21.92
N ARG A 154 -16.37 11.84 22.40
CA ARG A 154 -15.55 11.60 23.60
C ARG A 154 -16.15 12.17 24.88
N LEU A 155 -17.31 12.82 24.78
CA LEU A 155 -17.96 13.50 25.88
C LEU A 155 -19.32 12.86 26.18
N PHE A 156 -19.71 12.89 27.45
CA PHE A 156 -21.04 12.52 27.89
C PHE A 156 -21.70 13.74 28.53
N LEU A 157 -22.84 14.17 27.99
CA LEU A 157 -23.54 15.39 28.42
C LEU A 157 -24.77 15.08 29.28
N PHE A 158 -24.88 15.77 30.41
CA PHE A 158 -26.03 15.76 31.31
C PHE A 158 -26.65 17.16 31.37
N VAL A 159 -27.95 17.28 31.12
CA VAL A 159 -28.66 18.58 31.12
C VAL A 159 -29.94 18.47 31.93
N ASN A 160 -30.13 19.36 32.91
CA ASN A 160 -31.40 19.58 33.59
C ASN A 160 -31.80 21.04 33.41
N ALA A 161 -32.93 21.27 32.73
CA ALA A 161 -33.39 22.58 32.32
C ALA A 161 -34.84 22.85 32.73
N LEU A 162 -35.12 24.08 33.15
CA LEU A 162 -36.47 24.60 33.39
C LEU A 162 -36.90 25.54 32.25
N ILE A 163 -37.83 25.07 31.43
CA ILE A 163 -38.27 25.76 30.21
C ILE A 163 -39.72 26.23 30.39
N ASP A 164 -39.98 27.50 30.05
CA ASP A 164 -41.34 28.05 30.07
C ASP A 164 -42.17 27.46 28.92
N ASN A 165 -43.36 26.95 29.25
CA ASN A 165 -44.32 26.39 28.28
C ASN A 165 -43.68 25.48 27.20
N PRO A 166 -43.02 24.37 27.60
CA PRO A 166 -42.26 23.56 26.66
C PRO A 166 -43.18 22.81 25.68
N THR A 167 -42.75 22.81 24.42
CA THR A 167 -43.40 22.08 23.32
C THR A 167 -42.54 20.89 22.92
N PHE A 168 -43.16 19.71 22.83
CA PHE A 168 -42.49 18.46 22.52
C PHE A 168 -43.00 17.86 21.20
N ASP A 169 -42.28 16.85 20.71
CA ASP A 169 -42.62 16.07 19.51
C ASP A 169 -43.92 15.28 19.63
N SER A 170 -44.20 14.74 20.82
CA SER A 170 -45.34 13.89 21.10
C SER A 170 -45.73 13.96 22.58
N GLN A 171 -46.82 13.28 22.94
CA GLN A 171 -47.24 13.13 24.33
C GLN A 171 -46.21 12.40 25.21
N LEU A 172 -45.31 11.61 24.61
CA LEU A 172 -44.23 10.94 25.33
C LEU A 172 -43.12 11.91 25.78
N LYS A 173 -43.07 13.11 25.19
CA LYS A 173 -42.14 14.21 25.54
C LYS A 173 -40.67 13.81 25.47
N GLU A 174 -40.31 13.00 24.48
CA GLU A 174 -38.95 12.48 24.32
C GLU A 174 -38.01 13.51 23.67
N THR A 175 -38.55 14.44 22.86
CA THR A 175 -37.77 15.47 22.16
C THR A 175 -38.33 16.88 22.40
N LEU A 176 -37.51 17.82 22.87
CA LEU A 176 -37.90 19.23 22.99
C LEU A 176 -37.80 19.97 21.65
N LEU A 177 -38.90 20.63 21.24
CA LEU A 177 -39.00 21.41 20.01
C LEU A 177 -39.00 22.93 20.21
N THR A 178 -39.24 23.42 21.44
CA THR A 178 -39.20 24.86 21.78
C THR A 178 -37.90 25.50 21.30
N LYS A 179 -37.98 26.68 20.69
CA LYS A 179 -36.80 27.37 20.17
C LYS A 179 -36.02 28.02 21.32
N PRO A 180 -34.69 28.18 21.21
CA PRO A 180 -33.89 28.78 22.28
C PRO A 180 -34.33 30.18 22.71
N ALA A 181 -34.89 30.98 21.80
CA ALA A 181 -35.42 32.31 22.12
C ALA A 181 -36.62 32.27 23.09
N ASP A 182 -37.36 31.16 23.09
CA ASP A 182 -38.60 30.99 23.86
C ASP A 182 -38.37 30.15 25.13
N PHE A 183 -37.12 29.89 25.52
CA PHE A 183 -36.81 29.13 26.74
C PHE A 183 -37.16 29.87 28.03
N GLY A 184 -37.34 31.20 27.95
CA GLY A 184 -37.50 32.08 29.12
C GLY A 184 -36.22 32.28 29.93
N SER A 185 -35.12 31.63 29.54
CA SER A 185 -33.78 31.78 30.12
C SER A 185 -32.72 31.30 29.13
N GLU A 186 -31.49 31.75 29.29
CA GLU A 186 -30.35 31.35 28.45
C GLU A 186 -29.28 30.64 29.28
N TYR A 187 -28.69 29.59 28.71
CA TYR A 187 -27.55 28.91 29.32
C TYR A 187 -26.25 29.65 28.99
N THR A 188 -25.53 30.07 30.02
CA THR A 188 -24.20 30.69 29.91
C THR A 188 -23.15 29.76 30.50
N VAL A 189 -22.07 29.52 29.73
CA VAL A 189 -20.98 28.61 30.12
C VAL A 189 -19.83 29.39 30.73
N ASN A 190 -19.30 28.92 31.86
CA ASN A 190 -18.03 29.43 32.39
C ASN A 190 -16.83 28.92 31.59
N ALA A 191 -16.40 29.70 30.59
CA ALA A 191 -15.33 29.31 29.67
C ALA A 191 -14.00 28.97 30.38
N ARG A 192 -13.66 29.66 31.48
CA ARG A 192 -12.42 29.41 32.22
C ARG A 192 -12.42 28.06 32.93
N GLU A 193 -13.54 27.71 33.54
CA GLU A 193 -13.68 26.44 34.26
C GLU A 193 -13.81 25.25 33.31
N LEU A 194 -14.50 25.44 32.18
CA LEU A 194 -14.60 24.42 31.14
C LEU A 194 -13.24 24.06 30.54
N ILE A 195 -12.41 25.07 30.22
CA ILE A 195 -11.05 24.84 29.73
C ILE A 195 -10.17 24.19 30.80
N ARG A 196 -10.23 24.65 32.06
CA ARG A 196 -9.47 24.06 33.17
C ARG A 196 -9.83 22.59 33.38
N TRP A 197 -11.11 22.24 33.26
CA TRP A 197 -11.56 20.85 33.28
C TRP A 197 -11.01 20.07 32.09
N ALA A 198 -11.11 20.59 30.87
CA ALA A 198 -10.61 19.95 29.65
C ALA A 198 -9.08 19.67 29.70
N GLU A 199 -8.32 20.59 30.32
CA GLU A 199 -6.88 20.41 30.60
C GLU A 199 -6.63 19.29 31.60
N ARG A 200 -7.40 19.24 32.69
CA ARG A 200 -7.26 18.22 33.73
C ARG A 200 -7.55 16.82 33.22
N VAL A 201 -8.53 16.67 32.32
CA VAL A 201 -8.89 15.38 31.71
C VAL A 201 -8.10 15.06 30.43
N LYS A 202 -7.17 15.94 30.03
CA LYS A 202 -6.33 15.80 28.82
C LYS A 202 -7.15 15.49 27.55
N LEU A 203 -8.25 16.24 27.36
CA LEU A 203 -9.19 16.01 26.27
C LEU A 203 -8.53 16.04 24.87
N ASP A 204 -7.48 16.84 24.70
CA ASP A 204 -6.75 16.97 23.44
C ASP A 204 -5.96 15.70 23.07
N GLU A 205 -5.38 15.00 24.03
CA GLU A 205 -4.68 13.72 23.80
C GLU A 205 -5.68 12.63 23.38
N LEU A 206 -6.82 12.54 24.07
CA LEU A 206 -7.88 11.57 23.77
C LEU A 206 -8.44 11.74 22.35
N ILE A 207 -8.64 12.99 21.91
CA ILE A 207 -9.10 13.29 20.55
C ILE A 207 -8.03 12.94 19.52
N ARG A 208 -6.74 13.17 19.83
CA ARG A 208 -5.63 12.83 18.94
C ARG A 208 -5.57 11.31 18.67
N GLU A 209 -5.70 10.49 19.72
CA GLU A 209 -5.75 9.03 19.60
C GLU A 209 -6.92 8.56 18.73
N ASP A 210 -8.11 9.13 18.95
CA ASP A 210 -9.31 8.79 18.20
C ASP A 210 -9.18 9.06 16.69
N ILE A 211 -8.52 10.15 16.34
CA ILE A 211 -8.24 10.51 14.94
C ILE A 211 -7.28 9.50 14.31
N THR A 212 -6.33 8.94 15.07
CA THR A 212 -5.40 7.91 14.59
C THR A 212 -6.07 6.55 14.43
N GLU A 213 -6.97 6.17 15.33
CA GLU A 213 -7.68 4.88 15.28
C GLU A 213 -8.83 4.86 14.27
N THR A 214 -9.56 5.98 14.10
CA THR A 214 -10.62 6.04 13.09
C THR A 214 -10.04 5.83 11.68
N LYS A 215 -8.77 6.18 11.43
CA LYS A 215 -8.06 5.86 10.18
C LYS A 215 -7.72 4.38 10.03
N ARG A 216 -7.61 3.62 11.13
CA ARG A 216 -7.34 2.18 11.12
C ARG A 216 -8.63 1.35 10.97
N ASN A 217 -9.74 1.78 11.58
CA ASN A 217 -10.99 1.01 11.65
C ASN A 217 -12.02 1.27 10.54
N THR A 218 -11.83 2.26 9.65
CA THR A 218 -12.71 2.47 8.47
C THR A 218 -12.62 1.37 7.39
N ASN A 219 -11.83 0.33 7.60
CA ASN A 219 -11.68 -0.80 6.68
C ASN A 219 -12.75 -1.91 6.82
N SER A 220 -13.76 -1.79 7.71
CA SER A 220 -14.64 -2.94 8.05
C SER A 220 -16.17 -2.76 8.00
N ARG A 221 -16.76 -1.67 7.47
CA ARG A 221 -18.23 -1.58 7.30
C ARG A 221 -18.69 -1.60 5.83
N ARG A 222 -19.47 -2.64 5.50
CA ARG A 222 -20.04 -3.02 4.20
C ARG A 222 -21.16 -2.05 3.74
N GLY A 223 -21.20 -1.71 2.46
CA GLY A 223 -22.33 -1.06 1.78
C GLY A 223 -21.96 0.19 0.96
N ALA A 224 -22.80 0.54 -0.03
CA ALA A 224 -22.65 1.53 -1.12
C ALA A 224 -21.89 2.84 -0.83
N SER A 225 -21.79 3.25 0.44
CA SER A 225 -20.88 4.31 0.90
C SER A 225 -19.40 4.05 0.61
N GLN A 226 -18.93 2.80 0.54
CA GLN A 226 -17.52 2.47 0.21
C GLN A 226 -17.14 2.82 -1.22
N LEU A 227 -18.08 2.78 -2.17
CA LEU A 227 -17.81 3.11 -3.59
C LEU A 227 -17.44 4.59 -3.76
N LEU A 228 -18.00 5.48 -2.93
CA LEU A 228 -17.60 6.90 -2.88
C LEU A 228 -16.14 7.09 -2.41
N PHE A 229 -15.56 6.09 -1.74
CA PHE A 229 -14.17 6.07 -1.30
C PHE A 229 -13.23 5.27 -2.22
N VAL A 230 -13.76 4.52 -3.19
CA VAL A 230 -12.96 3.87 -4.24
C VAL A 230 -12.61 4.93 -5.29
N ASN A 231 -11.55 5.69 -5.00
CA ASN A 231 -11.03 6.70 -5.91
C ASN A 231 -10.79 6.10 -7.31
N LYS A 232 -11.23 6.82 -8.34
CA LYS A 232 -11.09 6.53 -9.78
C LYS A 232 -12.03 5.47 -10.38
N LEU A 233 -12.92 4.85 -9.62
CA LEU A 233 -13.97 3.99 -10.20
C LEU A 233 -14.95 4.84 -11.03
N GLU A 234 -15.21 4.41 -12.26
CA GLU A 234 -16.37 4.83 -13.04
C GLU A 234 -17.39 3.70 -13.04
N ASP A 235 -18.40 3.83 -12.21
CA ASP A 235 -19.34 2.74 -11.93
C ASP A 235 -20.44 2.69 -12.99
N ALA A 236 -20.87 1.48 -13.38
CA ALA A 236 -22.01 1.30 -14.27
C ALA A 236 -23.31 1.68 -13.54
N ALA A 237 -24.23 2.36 -14.23
CA ALA A 237 -25.47 2.84 -13.61
C ALA A 237 -26.35 1.70 -13.04
N LEU A 238 -26.29 0.51 -13.64
CA LEU A 238 -27.08 -0.66 -13.23
C LEU A 238 -26.31 -1.63 -12.32
N ALA A 239 -25.06 -1.35 -11.98
CA ALA A 239 -24.23 -2.27 -11.19
C ALA A 239 -24.79 -2.44 -9.76
N GLY A 240 -24.85 -3.69 -9.29
CA GLY A 240 -25.48 -4.06 -8.01
C GLY A 240 -27.00 -3.98 -7.96
N GLY A 241 -27.67 -3.62 -9.06
CA GLY A 241 -29.12 -3.67 -9.21
C GLY A 241 -29.61 -5.03 -9.70
N LYS A 242 -30.88 -5.10 -10.15
CA LYS A 242 -31.49 -6.33 -10.70
C LYS A 242 -30.78 -6.85 -11.96
N SER A 243 -30.19 -5.96 -12.75
CA SER A 243 -29.45 -6.26 -13.98
C SER A 243 -27.94 -6.35 -13.77
N SER A 244 -27.47 -6.57 -12.53
CA SER A 244 -26.04 -6.69 -12.23
C SER A 244 -25.35 -7.82 -13.03
N GLY A 245 -26.08 -8.89 -13.33
CA GLY A 245 -25.60 -10.01 -14.15
C GLY A 245 -25.27 -9.64 -15.61
N GLU A 246 -25.86 -8.56 -16.13
CA GLU A 246 -25.57 -8.04 -17.48
C GLU A 246 -24.45 -6.99 -17.46
N CYS A 247 -24.02 -6.55 -16.27
CA CYS A 247 -23.00 -5.52 -16.13
C CYS A 247 -21.59 -6.11 -16.26
N SER A 248 -20.72 -5.43 -16.99
CA SER A 248 -19.30 -5.79 -17.15
C SER A 248 -18.38 -4.71 -16.57
N LEU A 249 -17.38 -5.10 -15.79
CA LEU A 249 -16.36 -4.20 -15.26
C LEU A 249 -15.08 -4.32 -16.09
N LEU A 250 -14.60 -3.21 -16.65
CA LEU A 250 -13.30 -3.14 -17.30
C LEU A 250 -12.21 -2.84 -16.27
N LEU A 251 -11.28 -3.79 -16.10
CA LEU A 251 -10.07 -3.58 -15.31
C LEU A 251 -8.95 -3.14 -16.24
N THR A 252 -8.43 -1.94 -16.01
CA THR A 252 -7.48 -1.27 -16.89
C THR A 252 -6.08 -1.17 -16.30
N GLU A 253 -5.06 -1.27 -17.14
CA GLU A 253 -3.66 -1.04 -16.74
C GLU A 253 -3.37 0.46 -16.58
N GLY A 254 -3.56 0.97 -15.36
CA GLY A 254 -3.31 2.37 -15.03
C GLY A 254 -4.31 3.36 -15.65
N ASP A 255 -4.02 4.65 -15.47
CA ASP A 255 -4.93 5.73 -15.88
C ASP A 255 -4.96 5.94 -17.41
N SER A 256 -3.89 5.57 -18.12
CA SER A 256 -3.80 5.68 -19.58
C SER A 256 -4.80 4.76 -20.27
N ALA A 257 -4.82 3.47 -19.89
CA ALA A 257 -5.79 2.51 -20.39
C ALA A 257 -7.22 2.86 -19.94
N LYS A 258 -7.38 3.44 -18.74
CA LYS A 258 -8.68 3.96 -18.28
C LYS A 258 -9.24 4.99 -19.25
N ALA A 259 -8.45 5.98 -19.69
CA ALA A 259 -8.94 7.01 -20.61
C ALA A 259 -9.46 6.44 -21.94
N LEU A 260 -8.80 5.39 -22.45
CA LEU A 260 -9.26 4.65 -23.62
C LEU A 260 -10.61 3.96 -23.35
N ALA A 261 -10.73 3.27 -22.21
CA ALA A 261 -11.97 2.59 -21.82
C ALA A 261 -13.14 3.58 -21.66
N VAL A 262 -12.91 4.74 -21.04
CA VAL A 262 -13.91 5.81 -20.88
C VAL A 262 -14.37 6.38 -22.21
N SER A 263 -13.46 6.49 -23.19
CA SER A 263 -13.82 6.87 -24.57
C SER A 263 -14.68 5.79 -25.23
N GLY A 264 -14.37 4.51 -24.98
CA GLY A 264 -15.17 3.36 -25.41
C GLY A 264 -16.57 3.34 -24.81
N LEU A 265 -16.73 3.73 -23.53
CA LEU A 265 -18.03 3.82 -22.84
C LEU A 265 -19.03 4.75 -23.54
N GLN A 266 -18.57 5.74 -24.32
CA GLN A 266 -19.46 6.60 -25.10
C GLN A 266 -20.21 5.83 -26.20
N VAL A 267 -19.66 4.69 -26.63
CA VAL A 267 -20.24 3.84 -27.69
C VAL A 267 -21.13 2.76 -27.09
N ILE A 268 -20.62 2.03 -26.10
CA ILE A 268 -21.31 0.86 -25.51
C ILE A 268 -22.27 1.22 -24.36
N GLY A 269 -22.25 2.48 -23.91
CA GLY A 269 -23.12 3.00 -22.87
C GLY A 269 -22.59 2.79 -21.45
N ARG A 270 -22.91 3.74 -20.55
CA ARG A 270 -22.52 3.72 -19.12
C ARG A 270 -23.49 2.95 -18.23
N GLU A 271 -24.55 2.40 -18.81
CA GLU A 271 -25.58 1.68 -18.04
C GLU A 271 -25.06 0.33 -17.54
N ARG A 272 -24.39 -0.43 -18.43
CA ARG A 272 -23.94 -1.80 -18.17
C ARG A 272 -22.42 -1.94 -18.03
N PHE A 273 -21.64 -0.90 -18.30
CA PHE A 273 -20.18 -0.99 -18.29
C PHE A 273 -19.56 0.00 -17.31
N GLY A 274 -18.72 -0.55 -16.41
CA GLY A 274 -17.92 0.21 -15.47
C GLY A 274 -16.43 0.10 -15.80
N VAL A 275 -15.60 1.01 -15.28
CA VAL A 275 -14.15 1.02 -15.51
C VAL A 275 -13.41 1.29 -14.21
N TYR A 276 -12.38 0.49 -13.92
CA TYR A 276 -11.49 0.70 -12.78
C TYR A 276 -10.00 0.51 -13.18
N PRO A 277 -9.12 1.47 -12.87
CA PRO A 277 -7.68 1.34 -13.12
C PRO A 277 -6.96 0.60 -11.98
N LEU A 278 -6.16 -0.40 -12.34
CA LEU A 278 -5.23 -1.05 -11.42
C LEU A 278 -4.02 -0.15 -11.15
N ARG A 279 -3.47 -0.22 -9.93
CA ARG A 279 -2.35 0.64 -9.47
C ARG A 279 -0.99 0.05 -9.87
N GLY A 280 -0.82 -0.27 -11.14
CA GLY A 280 0.37 -0.97 -11.66
C GLY A 280 0.35 -2.47 -11.38
N LYS A 281 1.54 -3.06 -11.18
CA LYS A 281 1.68 -4.51 -10.92
C LYS A 281 1.04 -4.89 -9.59
N LEU A 282 0.11 -5.84 -9.65
CA LEU A 282 -0.59 -6.36 -8.48
C LEU A 282 0.37 -7.14 -7.57
N LYS A 283 0.12 -7.08 -6.27
CA LYS A 283 0.84 -7.90 -5.30
C LYS A 283 0.43 -9.36 -5.48
N ASN A 284 1.40 -10.27 -5.63
CA ASN A 284 1.13 -11.70 -5.68
C ASN A 284 0.59 -12.18 -4.32
N VAL A 285 -0.55 -12.88 -4.31
CA VAL A 285 -1.24 -13.32 -3.09
C VAL A 285 -1.07 -14.82 -2.79
N SER A 286 -0.39 -15.59 -3.64
CA SER A 286 -0.27 -17.05 -3.48
C SER A 286 0.29 -17.47 -2.12
N ASP A 287 1.32 -16.77 -1.63
CA ASP A 287 2.02 -17.13 -0.38
C ASP A 287 1.50 -16.38 0.85
N MET A 288 0.38 -15.65 0.72
CA MET A 288 -0.20 -14.89 1.83
C MET A 288 -1.28 -15.70 2.53
N ASP A 289 -1.35 -15.59 3.86
CA ASP A 289 -2.54 -16.00 4.57
C ASP A 289 -3.75 -15.22 4.06
N ARG A 290 -4.92 -15.87 4.04
CA ARG A 290 -6.15 -15.30 3.48
C ARG A 290 -6.46 -13.91 4.07
N ARG A 291 -6.20 -13.69 5.36
CA ARG A 291 -6.44 -12.40 6.02
C ARG A 291 -5.54 -11.29 5.46
N ASN A 292 -4.25 -11.55 5.31
CA ASN A 292 -3.33 -10.57 4.71
C ASN A 292 -3.58 -10.36 3.22
N ALA A 293 -3.98 -11.39 2.47
CA ALA A 293 -4.36 -11.28 1.07
C ALA A 293 -5.56 -10.34 0.88
N LEU A 294 -6.60 -10.48 1.71
CA LEU A 294 -7.80 -9.61 1.69
C LEU A 294 -7.50 -8.16 2.12
N ALA A 295 -6.43 -7.94 2.90
CA ALA A 295 -6.00 -6.62 3.33
C ALA A 295 -5.16 -5.86 2.27
N VAL A 296 -4.77 -6.53 1.17
CA VAL A 296 -4.06 -5.87 0.06
C VAL A 296 -4.99 -4.81 -0.54
N PRO A 297 -4.54 -3.54 -0.70
CA PRO A 297 -5.40 -2.44 -1.14
C PRO A 297 -6.14 -2.73 -2.45
N GLU A 298 -5.47 -3.34 -3.44
CA GLU A 298 -6.07 -3.68 -4.73
C GLU A 298 -7.13 -4.77 -4.59
N VAL A 299 -6.90 -5.78 -3.75
CA VAL A 299 -7.89 -6.83 -3.46
C VAL A 299 -9.09 -6.24 -2.73
N ALA A 300 -8.88 -5.40 -1.71
CA ALA A 300 -9.95 -4.73 -0.99
C ALA A 300 -10.80 -3.84 -1.91
N SER A 301 -10.17 -3.11 -2.85
CA SER A 301 -10.88 -2.36 -3.88
C SER A 301 -11.70 -3.27 -4.79
N LEU A 302 -11.12 -4.36 -5.32
CA LEU A 302 -11.83 -5.31 -6.18
C LEU A 302 -13.03 -5.91 -5.44
N MET A 303 -12.88 -6.26 -4.16
CA MET A 303 -13.98 -6.75 -3.34
C MET A 303 -15.11 -5.73 -3.20
N ALA A 304 -14.77 -4.46 -2.92
CA ALA A 304 -15.75 -3.40 -2.79
C ALA A 304 -16.49 -3.13 -4.12
N ILE A 305 -15.77 -3.10 -5.25
CA ILE A 305 -16.34 -2.81 -6.57
C ILE A 305 -17.27 -3.93 -7.04
N LEU A 306 -16.78 -5.17 -6.95
CA LEU A 306 -17.49 -6.36 -7.46
C LEU A 306 -18.53 -6.89 -6.47
N GLY A 307 -18.51 -6.45 -5.21
CA GLY A 307 -19.36 -7.00 -4.15
C GLY A 307 -18.94 -8.41 -3.74
N LEU A 308 -17.63 -8.67 -3.71
CA LEU A 308 -17.11 -9.99 -3.34
C LEU A 308 -17.20 -10.22 -1.84
N ASP A 309 -17.73 -11.37 -1.44
CA ASP A 309 -17.75 -11.85 -0.07
C ASP A 309 -16.50 -12.71 0.17
N PRO A 310 -15.67 -12.39 1.18
CA PRO A 310 -14.50 -13.18 1.52
C PRO A 310 -14.77 -14.65 1.82
N ASN A 311 -16.00 -15.07 2.14
CA ASN A 311 -16.28 -16.45 2.53
C ASN A 311 -17.28 -17.17 1.60
N ALA A 312 -17.68 -16.54 0.49
CA ALA A 312 -18.66 -17.15 -0.41
C ALA A 312 -18.00 -18.05 -1.46
N ASP A 313 -18.67 -19.17 -1.76
CA ASP A 313 -18.49 -19.93 -2.99
C ASP A 313 -19.49 -19.43 -4.05
N TYR A 314 -18.97 -18.98 -5.19
CA TYR A 314 -19.75 -18.43 -6.30
C TYR A 314 -20.28 -19.47 -7.27
N ASN A 315 -20.09 -20.76 -7.00
CA ASN A 315 -20.89 -21.82 -7.60
C ASN A 315 -22.38 -21.70 -7.19
N ASN A 316 -22.66 -21.08 -6.03
CA ASN A 316 -24.03 -20.81 -5.58
C ASN A 316 -24.67 -19.65 -6.37
N PRO A 317 -25.82 -19.88 -7.06
CA PRO A 317 -26.53 -18.83 -7.81
C PRO A 317 -26.98 -17.63 -6.97
N GLU A 318 -27.29 -17.83 -5.69
CA GLU A 318 -27.64 -16.72 -4.79
C GLU A 318 -26.45 -15.83 -4.48
N ALA A 319 -25.29 -16.42 -4.19
CA ALA A 319 -24.06 -15.68 -3.99
C ALA A 319 -23.68 -14.90 -5.27
N ARG A 320 -23.84 -15.54 -6.44
CA ARG A 320 -23.59 -14.91 -7.73
C ARG A 320 -24.52 -13.74 -8.03
N ARG A 321 -25.80 -13.82 -7.63
CA ARG A 321 -26.76 -12.70 -7.76
C ARG A 321 -26.42 -11.49 -6.88
N ARG A 322 -25.64 -11.68 -5.81
CA ARG A 322 -25.17 -10.57 -4.94
C ARG A 322 -23.98 -9.81 -5.53
N LEU A 323 -23.33 -10.34 -6.57
CA LEU A 323 -22.27 -9.62 -7.28
C LEU A 323 -22.82 -8.38 -7.95
N ARG A 324 -21.99 -7.33 -7.99
CA ARG A 324 -22.34 -6.07 -8.65
C ARG A 324 -22.17 -6.11 -10.17
N TYR A 325 -21.28 -6.97 -10.64
CA TYR A 325 -20.97 -7.17 -12.05
C TYR A 325 -21.00 -8.67 -12.36
N GLY A 326 -21.58 -9.04 -13.50
CA GLY A 326 -21.63 -10.42 -13.97
C GLY A 326 -20.36 -10.88 -14.68
N ARG A 327 -19.55 -9.92 -15.17
CA ARG A 327 -18.32 -10.17 -15.93
C ARG A 327 -17.25 -9.13 -15.62
N VAL A 328 -15.99 -9.54 -15.69
CA VAL A 328 -14.79 -8.71 -15.61
C VAL A 328 -14.03 -8.85 -16.92
N ILE A 329 -13.77 -7.71 -17.57
CA ILE A 329 -13.01 -7.61 -18.82
C ILE A 329 -11.64 -7.02 -18.49
N LEU A 330 -10.58 -7.79 -18.72
CA LEU A 330 -9.20 -7.35 -18.61
C LEU A 330 -8.82 -6.54 -19.84
N LEU A 331 -8.42 -5.30 -19.63
CA LEU A 331 -7.95 -4.38 -20.66
C LEU A 331 -6.57 -3.87 -20.26
N THR A 332 -5.55 -4.68 -20.56
CA THR A 332 -4.14 -4.37 -20.31
C THR A 332 -3.46 -3.99 -21.62
N ASP A 333 -2.28 -3.40 -21.52
CA ASP A 333 -1.45 -3.20 -22.71
C ASP A 333 -1.10 -4.57 -23.31
N GLN A 334 -0.99 -4.63 -24.65
CA GLN A 334 -0.68 -5.88 -25.37
C GLN A 334 0.84 -6.09 -25.42
N ASP A 335 1.48 -5.97 -24.26
CA ASP A 335 2.90 -6.19 -24.06
C ASP A 335 3.14 -7.30 -23.01
N GLU A 336 4.40 -7.55 -22.69
CA GLU A 336 4.75 -8.58 -21.72
C GLU A 336 4.29 -8.23 -20.30
N ASP A 337 4.36 -6.96 -19.89
CA ASP A 337 3.98 -6.55 -18.54
C ASP A 337 2.46 -6.58 -18.34
N GLY A 338 1.67 -6.28 -19.37
CA GLY A 338 0.22 -6.47 -19.40
C GLY A 338 -0.18 -7.94 -19.30
N SER A 339 0.54 -8.84 -19.99
CA SER A 339 0.37 -10.29 -19.87
C SER A 339 0.60 -10.76 -18.42
N HIS A 340 1.61 -10.23 -17.75
CA HIS A 340 1.84 -10.53 -16.33
C HIS A 340 0.72 -10.00 -15.42
N ILE A 341 0.17 -8.81 -15.69
CA ILE A 341 -0.98 -8.27 -14.95
C ILE A 341 -2.21 -9.16 -15.11
N LYS A 342 -2.52 -9.62 -16.34
CA LYS A 342 -3.60 -10.59 -16.58
C LYS A 342 -3.41 -11.83 -15.70
N GLY A 343 -2.19 -12.40 -15.70
CA GLY A 343 -1.87 -13.58 -14.89
C GLY A 343 -2.00 -13.34 -13.38
N LEU A 344 -1.58 -12.17 -12.88
CA LEU A 344 -1.74 -11.82 -11.47
C LEU A 344 -3.21 -11.67 -11.06
N VAL A 345 -4.06 -11.09 -11.92
CA VAL A 345 -5.51 -11.03 -11.67
C VAL A 345 -6.11 -12.43 -11.62
N MET A 346 -5.76 -13.29 -12.59
CA MET A 346 -6.18 -14.70 -12.60
C MET A 346 -5.76 -15.41 -11.31
N ASN A 347 -4.52 -15.20 -10.85
CA ASN A 347 -4.02 -15.80 -9.62
C ASN A 347 -4.74 -15.29 -8.35
N ILE A 348 -5.11 -14.00 -8.29
CA ILE A 348 -5.91 -13.48 -7.17
C ILE A 348 -7.27 -14.19 -7.11
N PHE A 349 -7.95 -14.33 -8.24
CA PHE A 349 -9.23 -15.05 -8.29
C PHE A 349 -9.05 -16.53 -7.97
N ARG A 350 -7.96 -17.17 -8.42
CA ARG A 350 -7.63 -18.56 -8.05
C ARG A 350 -7.50 -18.73 -6.53
N CYS A 351 -6.71 -17.89 -5.87
CA CYS A 351 -6.42 -18.01 -4.44
C CYS A 351 -7.62 -17.68 -3.55
N LEU A 352 -8.43 -16.69 -3.94
CA LEU A 352 -9.48 -16.16 -3.07
C LEU A 352 -10.89 -16.65 -3.44
N TRP A 353 -11.21 -16.79 -4.74
CA TRP A 353 -12.53 -17.12 -5.27
C TRP A 353 -12.46 -18.05 -6.50
N PRO A 354 -11.89 -19.26 -6.38
CA PRO A 354 -11.60 -20.14 -7.52
C PRO A 354 -12.85 -20.50 -8.35
N SER A 355 -14.03 -20.54 -7.71
CA SER A 355 -15.33 -20.77 -8.36
C SER A 355 -15.64 -19.76 -9.48
N LEU A 356 -15.11 -18.54 -9.42
CA LEU A 356 -15.34 -17.53 -10.45
C LEU A 356 -14.59 -17.85 -11.75
N LEU A 357 -13.39 -18.43 -11.67
CA LEU A 357 -12.58 -18.81 -12.83
C LEU A 357 -13.20 -19.96 -13.63
N ARG A 358 -13.97 -20.82 -12.96
CA ARG A 358 -14.72 -21.94 -13.57
C ARG A 358 -15.90 -21.50 -14.43
N SER A 359 -16.19 -20.21 -14.45
CA SER A 359 -17.31 -19.62 -15.16
C SER A 359 -16.81 -18.52 -16.11
N PRO A 360 -17.62 -18.08 -17.09
CA PRO A 360 -17.22 -17.01 -18.03
C PRO A 360 -17.25 -15.62 -17.37
N PHE A 361 -16.76 -15.54 -16.13
CA PHE A 361 -16.66 -14.31 -15.35
C PHE A 361 -15.48 -13.45 -15.79
N LEU A 362 -14.35 -14.06 -16.17
CA LEU A 362 -13.15 -13.35 -16.59
C LEU A 362 -12.97 -13.45 -18.11
N THR A 363 -12.86 -12.30 -18.77
CA THR A 363 -12.55 -12.19 -20.21
C THR A 363 -11.44 -11.17 -20.41
N ALA A 364 -10.80 -11.16 -21.58
CA ALA A 364 -9.85 -10.12 -21.97
C ALA A 364 -10.29 -9.43 -23.26
N LEU A 365 -9.98 -8.14 -23.40
CA LEU A 365 -10.16 -7.40 -24.63
C LEU A 365 -8.79 -7.21 -25.29
N GLU A 366 -8.58 -7.83 -26.44
CA GLU A 366 -7.34 -7.68 -27.21
C GLU A 366 -7.39 -6.44 -28.10
N THR A 367 -6.28 -5.72 -28.15
CA THR A 367 -6.08 -4.58 -29.05
C THR A 367 -4.95 -4.86 -30.04
N PRO A 368 -5.01 -4.31 -31.28
CA PRO A 368 -3.94 -4.48 -32.26
C PRO A 368 -2.58 -4.00 -31.74
N LEU A 369 -1.53 -4.80 -31.96
CA LEU A 369 -0.14 -4.47 -31.63
C LEU A 369 0.50 -3.60 -32.72
N ILE A 370 0.21 -3.89 -33.99
CA ILE A 370 0.79 -3.22 -35.15
C ILE A 370 -0.31 -2.87 -36.13
N LYS A 371 -0.27 -1.67 -36.70
CA LYS A 371 -1.08 -1.33 -37.88
C LYS A 371 -0.20 -0.92 -39.04
N ALA A 372 -0.49 -1.51 -40.20
CA ALA A 372 0.09 -1.10 -41.47
C ALA A 372 -0.96 -0.32 -42.27
N GLN A 373 -0.62 0.89 -42.70
CA GLN A 373 -1.51 1.75 -43.48
C GLN A 373 -0.91 2.08 -44.85
N LYS A 374 -1.72 1.89 -45.90
CA LYS A 374 -1.42 2.29 -47.29
C LYS A 374 -2.67 2.94 -47.89
N GLY A 375 -2.66 4.28 -47.99
CA GLY A 375 -3.83 5.04 -48.42
C GLY A 375 -5.02 4.85 -47.46
N SER A 376 -6.15 4.33 -47.99
CA SER A 376 -7.35 4.01 -47.22
C SER A 376 -7.33 2.61 -46.59
N THR A 377 -6.42 1.73 -47.01
CA THR A 377 -6.32 0.36 -46.49
C THR A 377 -5.51 0.35 -45.20
N THR A 378 -6.12 -0.18 -44.14
CA THR A 378 -5.46 -0.38 -42.84
C THR A 378 -5.55 -1.86 -42.48
N VAL A 379 -4.40 -2.49 -42.24
CA VAL A 379 -4.31 -3.87 -41.76
C VAL A 379 -3.82 -3.83 -40.32
N SER A 380 -4.54 -4.53 -39.43
CA SER A 380 -4.24 -4.59 -37.99
C SER A 380 -3.75 -5.98 -37.64
N PHE A 381 -2.64 -6.07 -36.93
CA PHE A 381 -2.01 -7.31 -36.48
C PHE A 381 -2.05 -7.40 -34.96
N TYR A 382 -2.33 -8.58 -34.42
CA TYR A 382 -2.46 -8.81 -32.97
C TYR A 382 -1.24 -9.54 -32.40
N SER A 383 -0.39 -10.10 -33.26
CA SER A 383 0.92 -10.64 -32.89
C SER A 383 2.03 -10.11 -33.80
N ARG A 384 3.26 -10.11 -33.28
CA ARG A 384 4.45 -9.77 -34.08
C ARG A 384 4.66 -10.75 -35.23
N ARG A 385 4.42 -12.04 -34.99
CA ARG A 385 4.54 -13.10 -35.99
C ARG A 385 3.58 -12.89 -37.17
N GLU A 386 2.32 -12.54 -36.92
CA GLU A 386 1.35 -12.21 -37.98
C GLU A 386 1.84 -11.05 -38.86
N TYR A 387 2.42 -10.03 -38.23
CA TYR A 387 3.00 -8.90 -38.95
C TYR A 387 4.23 -9.31 -39.76
N GLU A 388 5.14 -10.10 -39.19
CA GLU A 388 6.35 -10.58 -39.88
C GLU A 388 6.00 -11.46 -41.08
N GLU A 389 5.11 -12.44 -40.90
CA GLU A 389 4.62 -13.29 -42.01
C GLU A 389 3.92 -12.47 -43.09
N TRP A 390 3.18 -11.43 -42.72
CA TRP A 390 2.56 -10.51 -43.67
C TRP A 390 3.59 -9.62 -44.37
N ALA A 391 4.56 -9.10 -43.64
CA ALA A 391 5.61 -8.22 -44.15
C ALA A 391 6.53 -8.95 -45.14
N GLU A 392 6.88 -10.21 -44.85
CA GLU A 392 7.65 -11.07 -45.76
C GLU A 392 6.91 -11.38 -47.07
N ARG A 393 5.58 -11.44 -47.03
CA ARG A 393 4.72 -11.73 -48.19
C ARG A 393 4.26 -10.48 -48.94
N THR A 394 4.59 -9.28 -48.47
CA THR A 394 4.08 -8.02 -49.02
C THR A 394 5.16 -7.30 -49.81
N ASP A 395 4.93 -7.14 -51.11
CA ASP A 395 5.74 -6.25 -51.97
C ASP A 395 5.44 -4.76 -51.66
N ASP A 396 6.40 -3.88 -51.94
CA ASP A 396 6.35 -2.42 -51.67
C ASP A 396 6.27 -1.99 -50.18
N MET A 397 7.00 -2.65 -49.27
CA MET A 397 7.03 -2.28 -47.84
C MET A 397 7.33 -0.80 -47.58
N ASP A 398 8.13 -0.15 -48.43
CA ASP A 398 8.48 1.27 -48.34
C ASP A 398 7.27 2.22 -48.45
N ARG A 399 6.16 1.76 -49.05
CA ARG A 399 4.91 2.52 -49.21
C ARG A 399 3.95 2.34 -48.05
N TRP A 400 4.21 1.40 -47.15
CA TRP A 400 3.39 1.14 -45.98
C TRP A 400 3.89 1.95 -44.80
N LYS A 401 2.99 2.71 -44.19
CA LYS A 401 3.28 3.38 -42.91
C LYS A 401 2.97 2.40 -41.78
N ILE A 402 4.01 1.93 -41.11
CA ILE A 402 3.88 1.01 -39.96
C ILE A 402 3.82 1.82 -38.67
N LYS A 403 2.79 1.55 -37.86
CA LYS A 403 2.61 2.14 -36.54
C LYS A 403 2.58 1.02 -35.50
N TYR A 404 3.52 1.06 -34.56
CA TYR A 404 3.60 0.16 -33.41
C TYR A 404 2.82 0.76 -32.22
N TYR A 405 1.93 -0.02 -31.62
CA TYR A 405 1.11 0.39 -30.48
C TYR A 405 1.77 -0.16 -29.20
N LYS A 406 2.48 0.71 -28.47
CA LYS A 406 3.23 0.33 -27.26
C LYS A 406 2.35 0.14 -26.02
N GLY A 407 1.21 0.82 -26.00
CA GLY A 407 0.24 0.74 -24.92
C GLY A 407 -1.08 1.37 -25.34
N LEU A 408 -2.15 1.06 -24.62
CA LEU A 408 -3.52 1.46 -24.92
C LEU A 408 -3.67 2.98 -25.00
N GLY A 409 -2.87 3.73 -24.22
CA GLY A 409 -2.84 5.20 -24.29
C GLY A 409 -2.36 5.79 -25.61
N THR A 410 -1.78 4.98 -26.51
CA THR A 410 -1.30 5.41 -27.84
C THR A 410 -2.41 5.46 -28.89
N SER A 411 -3.53 4.79 -28.62
CA SER A 411 -4.67 4.74 -29.53
C SER A 411 -5.48 6.04 -29.43
N THR A 412 -5.97 6.53 -30.56
CA THR A 412 -6.83 7.73 -30.58
C THR A 412 -8.22 7.40 -30.02
N ALA A 413 -8.96 8.44 -29.60
CA ALA A 413 -10.36 8.27 -29.19
C ALA A 413 -11.26 7.72 -30.32
N GLU A 414 -10.89 7.92 -31.59
CA GLU A 414 -11.61 7.32 -32.73
C GLU A 414 -11.36 5.81 -32.82
N GLU A 415 -10.10 5.39 -32.70
CA GLU A 415 -9.73 3.98 -32.67
C GLU A 415 -10.36 3.26 -31.47
N ALA A 416 -10.34 3.90 -30.30
CA ALA A 416 -11.03 3.39 -29.11
C ALA A 416 -12.53 3.18 -29.38
N ARG A 417 -13.21 4.15 -29.99
CA ARG A 417 -14.63 4.01 -30.33
C ARG A 417 -14.86 2.87 -31.33
N GLU A 418 -13.96 2.66 -32.29
CA GLU A 418 -14.04 1.54 -33.24
C GLU A 418 -13.87 0.18 -32.56
N TYR A 419 -12.91 0.06 -31.64
CA TYR A 419 -12.68 -1.17 -30.87
C TYR A 419 -13.90 -1.57 -30.04
N PHE A 420 -14.66 -0.60 -29.54
CA PHE A 420 -15.80 -0.82 -28.67
C PHE A 420 -17.14 -1.00 -29.42
N LYS A 421 -17.24 -0.62 -30.70
CA LYS A 421 -18.47 -0.81 -31.51
C LYS A 421 -18.89 -2.28 -31.61
N ASP A 422 -17.92 -3.18 -31.69
CA ASP A 422 -18.14 -4.62 -31.74
C ASP A 422 -17.23 -5.30 -30.70
N ILE A 423 -17.45 -4.93 -29.43
CA ILE A 423 -16.65 -5.42 -28.30
C ILE A 423 -16.77 -6.94 -28.17
N GLU A 424 -17.96 -7.52 -28.33
CA GLU A 424 -18.19 -8.95 -28.12
C GLU A 424 -17.42 -9.82 -29.13
N SER A 425 -17.28 -9.39 -30.39
CA SER A 425 -16.46 -10.14 -31.35
C SER A 425 -14.96 -10.07 -31.05
N ARG A 426 -14.55 -9.14 -30.18
CA ARG A 426 -13.15 -8.89 -29.80
C ARG A 426 -12.74 -9.48 -28.46
N LEU A 427 -13.69 -9.98 -27.68
CA LEU A 427 -13.41 -10.57 -26.38
C LEU A 427 -12.81 -11.98 -26.52
N VAL A 428 -11.81 -12.24 -25.68
CA VAL A 428 -11.27 -13.58 -25.43
C VAL A 428 -11.94 -14.13 -24.17
N HIS A 429 -12.58 -15.29 -24.32
CA HIS A 429 -13.26 -15.99 -23.23
C HIS A 429 -12.36 -17.07 -22.65
N TYR A 430 -11.99 -16.96 -21.38
CA TYR A 430 -11.17 -17.98 -20.73
C TYR A 430 -12.01 -19.15 -20.23
N VAL A 431 -11.62 -20.37 -20.60
CA VAL A 431 -12.28 -21.62 -20.22
C VAL A 431 -11.38 -22.42 -19.29
N TRP A 432 -11.92 -22.79 -18.13
CA TRP A 432 -11.21 -23.53 -17.08
C TRP A 432 -11.37 -25.04 -17.23
N LYS A 433 -10.28 -25.77 -17.02
CA LYS A 433 -10.23 -27.23 -16.90
C LYS A 433 -9.60 -27.61 -15.56
N ASP A 434 -10.35 -28.35 -14.75
CA ASP A 434 -9.91 -28.79 -13.43
C ASP A 434 -8.64 -29.65 -13.48
N GLY A 435 -7.78 -29.46 -12.47
CA GLY A 435 -6.49 -30.13 -12.34
C GLY A 435 -5.39 -29.39 -13.09
N ASP A 436 -5.41 -29.46 -14.42
CA ASP A 436 -4.29 -28.99 -15.26
C ASP A 436 -4.09 -27.46 -15.16
N ASP A 437 -5.16 -26.66 -15.25
CA ASP A 437 -5.03 -25.19 -15.23
C ASP A 437 -4.66 -24.65 -13.83
N GLU A 438 -5.13 -25.30 -12.75
CA GLU A 438 -4.80 -24.94 -11.37
C GLU A 438 -3.30 -25.11 -11.10
N GLU A 439 -2.75 -26.27 -11.45
CA GLU A 439 -1.34 -26.61 -11.26
C GLU A 439 -0.43 -25.65 -12.06
N LEU A 440 -0.81 -25.30 -13.29
CA LEU A 440 -0.04 -24.38 -14.13
C LEU A 440 0.02 -22.96 -13.57
N ILE A 441 -1.11 -22.43 -13.09
CA ILE A 441 -1.12 -21.09 -12.45
C ILE A 441 -0.35 -21.14 -11.13
N GLU A 442 -0.44 -22.23 -10.37
CA GLU A 442 0.37 -22.42 -9.15
C GLU A 442 1.87 -22.40 -9.47
N ILE A 443 2.33 -23.17 -10.47
CA ILE A 443 3.73 -23.16 -10.92
C ILE A 443 4.19 -21.75 -11.31
N ALA A 444 3.30 -21.00 -11.97
CA ALA A 444 3.61 -19.65 -12.45
C ALA A 444 3.68 -18.58 -11.35
N PHE A 445 3.03 -18.76 -10.19
CA PHE A 445 2.95 -17.71 -9.16
C PHE A 445 3.43 -18.13 -7.75
N ASP A 446 3.38 -19.40 -7.37
CA ASP A 446 3.85 -19.88 -6.07
C ASP A 446 5.38 -19.77 -5.94
N ARG A 447 5.86 -19.14 -4.86
CA ARG A 447 7.29 -18.88 -4.66
C ARG A 447 8.10 -20.16 -4.44
N ASN A 448 7.49 -21.22 -3.92
CA ASN A 448 8.15 -22.49 -3.65
C ASN A 448 8.34 -23.35 -4.91
N LYS A 449 7.63 -23.03 -6.00
CA LYS A 449 7.69 -23.75 -7.28
C LYS A 449 8.77 -23.25 -8.23
N SER A 450 9.86 -22.69 -7.69
CA SER A 450 10.88 -22.03 -8.52
C SER A 450 11.56 -22.98 -9.51
N ASP A 451 11.83 -24.23 -9.11
CA ASP A 451 12.49 -25.22 -9.98
C ASP A 451 11.54 -25.82 -11.03
N GLU A 452 10.25 -26.02 -10.70
CA GLU A 452 9.21 -26.33 -11.70
C GLU A 452 9.10 -25.20 -12.73
N ARG A 453 9.11 -23.96 -12.26
CA ARG A 453 8.99 -22.77 -13.11
C ARG A 453 10.16 -22.64 -14.08
N LYS A 454 11.39 -22.96 -13.65
CA LYS A 454 12.57 -23.01 -14.54
C LYS A 454 12.35 -24.02 -15.67
N ARG A 455 11.95 -25.25 -15.33
CA ARG A 455 11.67 -26.31 -16.32
C ARG A 455 10.58 -25.90 -17.32
N TRP A 456 9.51 -25.27 -16.83
CA TRP A 456 8.43 -24.74 -17.67
C TRP A 456 8.91 -23.64 -18.63
N ILE A 457 9.75 -22.71 -18.15
CA ILE A 457 10.32 -21.63 -18.99
C ILE A 457 11.25 -22.23 -20.08
N GLU A 458 12.06 -23.21 -19.73
CA GLU A 458 12.98 -23.90 -20.67
C GLU A 458 12.25 -24.68 -21.77
N GLY A 459 10.92 -24.87 -21.65
CA GLY A 459 10.14 -25.67 -22.60
C GLY A 459 10.17 -27.16 -22.26
N GLY A 460 10.65 -27.53 -21.08
CA GLY A 460 10.47 -28.87 -20.53
C GLY A 460 8.98 -29.11 -20.32
N SER A 461 8.48 -30.21 -20.88
CA SER A 461 7.11 -30.64 -20.64
C SER A 461 6.94 -30.93 -19.14
N VAL A 462 6.00 -30.25 -18.49
CA VAL A 462 5.71 -30.42 -17.06
C VAL A 462 5.13 -31.83 -16.79
N ARG A 463 4.71 -32.56 -17.84
CA ARG A 463 4.36 -33.99 -17.85
C ARG A 463 4.77 -34.68 -19.17
N SER A 464 5.19 -35.94 -19.13
CA SER A 464 5.35 -36.77 -20.33
C SER A 464 4.00 -36.92 -21.06
N GLY A 465 3.75 -36.11 -22.09
CA GLY A 465 2.55 -36.23 -22.93
C GLY A 465 2.08 -34.97 -23.64
N ASP A 466 2.71 -33.80 -23.43
CA ASP A 466 2.19 -32.54 -23.98
C ASP A 466 2.80 -32.22 -25.36
N ASN A 467 2.32 -32.92 -26.39
CA ASN A 467 2.39 -32.46 -27.77
C ASN A 467 1.20 -31.52 -28.02
N SER A 468 1.14 -30.37 -27.35
CA SER A 468 0.23 -29.31 -27.77
C SER A 468 0.91 -28.51 -28.87
N THR A 469 0.70 -28.95 -30.10
CA THR A 469 0.84 -28.09 -31.28
C THR A 469 0.22 -26.74 -30.99
N GLU A 470 0.93 -25.65 -31.31
CA GLU A 470 0.37 -24.30 -31.40
C GLU A 470 -0.89 -24.35 -32.29
N GLU A 471 -2.06 -24.56 -31.70
CA GLU A 471 -3.32 -24.37 -32.40
C GLU A 471 -3.43 -22.88 -32.67
N THR A 472 -3.08 -22.52 -33.90
CA THR A 472 -3.39 -21.26 -34.54
C THR A 472 -4.75 -20.77 -34.08
N ILE A 473 -4.79 -19.55 -33.53
CA ILE A 473 -5.96 -18.83 -33.06
C ILE A 473 -6.95 -18.73 -34.22
N SER A 474 -7.76 -19.77 -34.40
CA SER A 474 -8.66 -19.92 -35.53
C SER A 474 -10.10 -19.79 -35.05
N SER A 475 -10.61 -18.56 -35.14
CA SER A 475 -12.01 -18.23 -35.46
C SER A 475 -13.16 -18.56 -34.47
N LYS A 476 -12.90 -19.06 -33.25
CA LYS A 476 -13.87 -18.98 -32.12
C LYS A 476 -13.12 -18.67 -30.83
N ARG A 477 -13.17 -17.42 -30.35
CA ARG A 477 -12.30 -16.81 -29.31
C ARG A 477 -12.52 -17.31 -27.88
N SER A 478 -12.62 -18.63 -27.70
CA SER A 478 -12.55 -19.28 -26.40
C SER A 478 -11.15 -19.86 -26.23
N LEU A 479 -10.42 -19.39 -25.23
CA LEU A 479 -9.04 -19.78 -24.93
C LEU A 479 -9.00 -20.52 -23.59
N ARG A 480 -8.19 -21.56 -23.46
CA ARG A 480 -7.95 -22.17 -22.14
C ARG A 480 -7.00 -21.34 -21.30
N TYR A 481 -7.10 -21.41 -19.97
CA TYR A 481 -6.12 -20.78 -19.08
C TYR A 481 -4.71 -21.33 -19.31
N SER A 482 -4.56 -22.65 -19.53
CA SER A 482 -3.32 -23.29 -19.97
C SER A 482 -2.69 -22.64 -21.20
N ASN A 483 -3.47 -22.34 -22.25
CA ASN A 483 -2.94 -21.69 -23.45
C ASN A 483 -2.43 -20.27 -23.15
N PHE A 484 -3.11 -19.52 -22.29
CA PHE A 484 -2.62 -18.23 -21.81
C PHE A 484 -1.31 -18.36 -21.02
N VAL A 485 -1.23 -19.36 -20.12
CA VAL A 485 -0.03 -19.61 -19.32
C VAL A 485 1.14 -19.98 -20.24
N HIS A 486 0.99 -20.99 -21.10
CA HIS A 486 2.07 -21.45 -21.99
C HIS A 486 2.43 -20.47 -23.12
N GLY A 487 1.49 -19.62 -23.54
CA GLY A 487 1.70 -18.60 -24.57
C GLY A 487 2.18 -17.26 -24.00
N GLU A 488 1.23 -16.41 -23.59
CA GLU A 488 1.49 -15.04 -23.15
C GLU A 488 2.37 -14.99 -21.89
N LEU A 489 2.02 -15.74 -20.83
CA LEU A 489 2.71 -15.65 -19.54
C LEU A 489 4.13 -16.21 -19.58
N ARG A 490 4.36 -17.31 -20.33
CA ARG A 490 5.70 -17.85 -20.56
C ARG A 490 6.57 -16.87 -21.35
N THR A 491 5.99 -16.20 -22.36
CA THR A 491 6.71 -15.17 -23.13
C THR A 491 7.17 -14.04 -22.23
N PHE A 492 6.28 -13.56 -21.34
CA PHE A 492 6.67 -12.60 -20.30
C PHE A 492 7.83 -13.12 -19.44
N ALA A 493 7.77 -14.35 -18.94
CA ALA A 493 8.80 -14.91 -18.09
C ALA A 493 10.18 -14.96 -18.78
N ILE A 494 10.21 -15.30 -20.07
CA ILE A 494 11.43 -15.30 -20.89
C ILE A 494 11.99 -13.89 -21.06
N GLN A 495 11.13 -12.90 -21.36
CA GLN A 495 11.57 -11.50 -21.52
C GLN A 495 12.03 -10.89 -20.18
N ASP A 496 11.38 -11.26 -19.08
CA ASP A 496 11.79 -10.89 -17.74
C ASP A 496 13.19 -11.42 -17.39
N LEU A 497 13.50 -12.64 -17.81
CA LEU A 497 14.83 -13.23 -17.67
C LEU A 497 15.88 -12.46 -18.48
N LYS A 498 15.58 -12.13 -19.74
CA LYS A 498 16.48 -11.35 -20.61
C LYS A 498 16.78 -9.95 -20.09
N ARG A 499 15.80 -9.27 -19.46
CA ARG A 499 15.99 -7.90 -18.94
C ARG A 499 16.63 -7.85 -17.55
N SER A 500 16.46 -8.91 -16.75
CA SER A 500 16.86 -8.91 -15.34
C SER A 500 18.19 -9.61 -15.06
N ILE A 501 18.57 -10.60 -15.88
CA ILE A 501 19.84 -11.34 -15.78
C ILE A 501 20.85 -10.74 -16.78
N PRO A 502 22.07 -10.38 -16.35
CA PRO A 502 23.09 -9.83 -17.24
C PRO A 502 23.66 -10.91 -18.17
N SER A 503 24.29 -10.49 -19.28
CA SER A 503 25.12 -11.39 -20.07
C SER A 503 26.41 -11.73 -19.33
N VAL A 504 26.88 -12.98 -19.44
CA VAL A 504 28.18 -13.39 -18.88
C VAL A 504 29.36 -12.71 -19.60
N ILE A 505 29.15 -12.24 -20.83
CA ILE A 505 30.22 -11.68 -21.68
C ILE A 505 30.58 -10.26 -21.22
N ASP A 506 29.59 -9.35 -21.14
CA ASP A 506 29.81 -7.97 -20.72
C ASP A 506 29.39 -7.67 -19.28
N GLY A 507 28.67 -8.57 -18.61
CA GLY A 507 28.13 -8.32 -17.28
C GLY A 507 27.00 -7.29 -17.23
N LEU A 508 26.43 -6.91 -18.38
CA LEU A 508 25.42 -5.86 -18.47
C LEU A 508 24.04 -6.43 -18.76
N LYS A 509 23.03 -5.78 -18.16
CA LYS A 509 21.62 -5.92 -18.52
C LYS A 509 21.32 -5.05 -19.76
N PRO A 510 20.26 -5.35 -20.53
CA PRO A 510 19.91 -4.57 -21.74
C PRO A 510 19.81 -3.05 -21.49
N SER A 511 19.22 -2.62 -20.38
CA SER A 511 19.14 -1.19 -20.03
C SER A 511 20.52 -0.54 -19.88
N GLN A 512 21.45 -1.21 -19.18
CA GLN A 512 22.82 -0.75 -19.00
C GLN A 512 23.58 -0.71 -20.32
N ARG A 513 23.32 -1.69 -21.20
CA ARG A 513 23.91 -1.76 -22.54
C ARG A 513 23.45 -0.64 -23.45
N LYS A 514 22.15 -0.34 -23.46
CA LYS A 514 21.56 0.80 -24.18
C LYS A 514 22.15 2.14 -23.70
N ILE A 515 22.34 2.30 -22.39
CA ILE A 515 22.99 3.47 -21.79
C ILE A 515 24.44 3.59 -22.25
N LEU A 516 25.23 2.52 -22.11
CA LEU A 516 26.64 2.51 -22.50
C LEU A 516 26.80 2.80 -24.00
N HIS A 517 26.03 2.12 -24.85
CA HIS A 517 26.03 2.33 -26.31
C HIS A 517 25.80 3.78 -26.69
N THR A 518 24.79 4.41 -26.09
CA THR A 518 24.47 5.82 -26.34
C THR A 518 25.61 6.73 -25.89
N CYS A 519 26.21 6.47 -24.72
CA CYS A 519 27.34 7.25 -24.22
C CYS A 519 28.61 7.07 -25.08
N LEU A 520 28.87 5.86 -25.59
CA LEU A 520 29.99 5.58 -26.49
C LEU A 520 29.84 6.31 -27.83
N LYS A 521 28.62 6.39 -28.38
CA LYS A 521 28.30 7.19 -29.58
C LYS A 521 28.41 8.70 -29.35
N MET A 522 28.12 9.17 -28.14
CA MET A 522 28.24 10.58 -27.76
C MET A 522 29.69 11.06 -27.64
N GLY A 523 30.61 10.16 -27.34
CA GLY A 523 32.04 10.44 -27.14
C GLY A 523 32.43 10.76 -25.69
N PRO A 524 33.72 10.66 -25.34
CA PRO A 524 34.22 10.61 -23.96
C PRO A 524 34.08 11.92 -23.16
N ASN A 525 34.01 13.07 -23.83
CA ASN A 525 33.98 14.39 -23.17
C ASN A 525 32.57 14.96 -23.02
N LYS A 526 31.55 14.26 -23.51
CA LYS A 526 30.17 14.76 -23.48
C LYS A 526 29.51 14.41 -22.15
N GLN A 527 29.17 15.45 -21.39
CA GLN A 527 28.35 15.34 -20.19
C GLN A 527 26.92 15.81 -20.49
N GLU A 528 25.93 15.15 -19.92
CA GLU A 528 24.52 15.48 -20.11
C GLU A 528 23.77 15.27 -18.78
N LYS A 529 22.70 16.05 -18.55
CA LYS A 529 21.87 15.83 -17.35
C LYS A 529 21.29 14.42 -17.39
N VAL A 530 21.22 13.74 -16.25
CA VAL A 530 20.75 12.34 -16.20
C VAL A 530 19.34 12.20 -16.81
N ALA A 531 18.44 13.14 -16.57
CA ALA A 531 17.11 13.14 -17.19
C ALA A 531 17.15 13.26 -18.73
N GLN A 532 18.05 14.10 -19.26
CA GLN A 532 18.22 14.28 -20.71
C GLN A 532 18.91 13.08 -21.35
N LEU A 533 19.91 12.51 -20.66
CA LEU A 533 20.59 11.30 -21.09
C LEU A 533 19.62 10.11 -21.16
N ALA A 534 18.77 9.93 -20.14
CA ALA A 534 17.75 8.88 -20.15
C ALA A 534 16.78 9.01 -21.35
N ALA A 535 16.28 10.22 -21.61
CA ALA A 535 15.42 10.50 -22.77
C ALA A 535 16.14 10.24 -24.11
N ARG A 536 17.43 10.63 -24.21
CA ARG A 536 18.25 10.36 -25.40
C ARG A 536 18.44 8.87 -25.62
N VAL A 537 18.81 8.13 -24.58
CA VAL A 537 18.97 6.66 -24.63
C VAL A 537 17.66 6.03 -25.10
N ALA A 538 16.53 6.44 -24.51
CA ALA A 538 15.23 5.91 -24.90
C ALA A 538 14.91 6.15 -26.37
N HIS A 539 15.21 7.34 -26.87
CA HIS A 539 15.01 7.69 -28.27
C HIS A 539 15.95 6.92 -29.22
N SER A 540 17.25 6.83 -28.91
CA SER A 540 18.25 6.26 -29.83
C SER A 540 18.30 4.74 -29.84
N THR A 541 17.73 4.08 -28.82
CA THR A 541 17.78 2.62 -28.67
C THR A 541 16.39 1.99 -28.59
N SER A 542 15.35 2.74 -28.98
CA SER A 542 13.95 2.29 -28.94
C SER A 542 13.51 1.73 -27.58
N TYR A 543 13.99 2.28 -26.46
CA TYR A 543 13.65 1.75 -25.14
C TYR A 543 12.15 1.88 -24.84
N HIS A 544 11.49 0.75 -24.56
CA HIS A 544 10.04 0.67 -24.44
C HIS A 544 9.49 0.86 -23.01
N HIS A 545 10.37 0.84 -21.99
CA HIS A 545 9.93 0.99 -20.60
C HIS A 545 10.05 2.45 -20.12
N GLY A 546 9.50 2.73 -18.94
CA GLY A 546 9.56 4.08 -18.36
C GLY A 546 10.99 4.58 -18.14
N GLU A 547 11.24 5.85 -18.50
CA GLU A 547 12.55 6.52 -18.37
C GLU A 547 13.11 6.52 -16.94
N SER A 548 12.24 6.41 -15.93
CA SER A 548 12.65 6.27 -14.52
C SER A 548 13.59 5.08 -14.30
N SER A 549 13.39 3.98 -15.03
CA SER A 549 14.26 2.80 -14.96
C SER A 549 15.64 3.07 -15.55
N LEU A 550 15.71 3.85 -16.65
CA LEU A 550 16.98 4.29 -17.23
C LEU A 550 17.70 5.26 -16.31
N VAL A 551 16.98 6.22 -15.71
CA VAL A 551 17.54 7.15 -14.73
C VAL A 551 18.20 6.40 -13.57
N ALA A 552 17.50 5.42 -12.98
CA ALA A 552 18.05 4.62 -11.90
C ALA A 552 19.29 3.81 -12.35
N ALA A 553 19.25 3.22 -13.55
CA ALA A 553 20.38 2.49 -14.10
C ALA A 553 21.60 3.41 -14.35
N ILE A 554 21.40 4.62 -14.89
CA ILE A 554 22.45 5.62 -15.10
C ILE A 554 23.09 6.01 -13.76
N ILE A 555 22.27 6.27 -12.73
CA ILE A 555 22.77 6.63 -11.40
C ILE A 555 23.63 5.49 -10.84
N ASN A 556 23.12 4.24 -10.85
CA ASN A 556 23.85 3.09 -10.33
C ASN A 556 25.16 2.81 -11.10
N MET A 557 25.19 3.03 -12.41
CA MET A 557 26.40 2.87 -13.24
C MET A 557 27.48 3.93 -12.97
N ALA A 558 27.12 5.01 -12.29
CA ALA A 558 28.01 6.13 -11.94
C ALA A 558 28.42 6.17 -10.46
N GLN A 559 27.82 5.34 -9.60
CA GLN A 559 28.12 5.29 -8.17
C GLN A 559 29.47 4.62 -7.89
N ASP A 560 30.27 5.25 -7.04
CA ASP A 560 31.66 4.90 -6.76
C ASP A 560 32.00 4.75 -5.26
N PHE A 561 31.02 4.88 -4.36
CA PHE A 561 31.21 4.63 -2.93
C PHE A 561 31.40 3.13 -2.62
N VAL A 562 31.98 2.82 -1.45
CA VAL A 562 32.25 1.43 -1.01
C VAL A 562 30.98 0.57 -1.05
N GLY A 563 31.02 -0.50 -1.84
CA GLY A 563 29.89 -1.42 -2.04
C GLY A 563 29.04 -1.15 -3.28
N ALA A 564 29.34 -0.10 -4.06
CA ALA A 564 28.75 0.16 -5.38
C ALA A 564 29.56 -0.55 -6.50
N CYS A 565 30.04 0.18 -7.52
CA CYS A 565 30.85 -0.38 -8.61
C CYS A 565 32.35 -0.27 -8.33
N ASN A 566 33.10 -1.35 -8.56
CA ASN A 566 34.56 -1.32 -8.50
C ASN A 566 35.15 -0.47 -9.64
N ILE A 567 34.58 -0.57 -10.84
CA ILE A 567 34.91 0.28 -11.98
C ILE A 567 33.60 0.86 -12.55
N PRO A 568 33.24 2.10 -12.17
CA PRO A 568 32.09 2.80 -12.76
C PRO A 568 32.32 3.04 -14.26
N LEU A 569 31.35 2.64 -15.08
CA LEU A 569 31.37 2.88 -16.53
C LEU A 569 30.94 4.30 -16.89
N LEU A 570 30.20 4.95 -16.00
CA LEU A 570 29.85 6.35 -16.08
C LEU A 570 30.55 7.12 -14.95
N ARG A 571 30.83 8.39 -15.20
CA ARG A 571 31.27 9.34 -14.18
C ARG A 571 30.10 10.23 -13.82
N GLY A 572 29.74 10.23 -12.53
CA GLY A 572 28.77 11.15 -11.98
C GLY A 572 29.36 12.55 -11.73
N ILE A 573 28.60 13.59 -12.05
CA ILE A 573 28.92 14.98 -11.74
C ILE A 573 27.74 15.57 -10.95
N GLY A 574 27.96 15.77 -9.66
CA GLY A 574 26.93 16.10 -8.67
C GLY A 574 26.75 14.97 -7.65
N GLN A 575 25.66 15.02 -6.88
CA GLN A 575 25.40 14.06 -5.80
C GLN A 575 24.71 12.79 -6.33
N PHE A 576 25.47 11.73 -6.61
CA PHE A 576 24.98 10.43 -7.11
C PHE A 576 24.60 9.44 -6.00
N GLY A 577 24.54 9.93 -4.77
CA GLY A 577 24.22 9.17 -3.58
C GLY A 577 25.49 8.74 -2.86
N THR A 578 25.33 8.37 -1.60
CA THR A 578 26.45 8.10 -0.70
C THR A 578 26.33 6.74 -0.06
N ARG A 579 27.41 6.33 0.61
CA ARG A 579 27.42 5.13 1.44
C ARG A 579 26.39 5.19 2.58
N HIS A 580 25.97 6.39 2.99
CA HIS A 580 25.04 6.58 4.10
C HIS A 580 23.69 5.89 3.87
N ALA A 581 23.20 5.90 2.64
CA ALA A 581 21.91 5.33 2.25
C ALA A 581 22.00 4.33 1.08
N GLY A 582 23.21 3.82 0.80
CA GLY A 582 23.45 2.90 -0.31
C GLY A 582 23.07 3.49 -1.66
N GLY A 583 23.28 4.79 -1.86
CA GLY A 583 22.98 5.48 -3.10
C GLY A 583 21.54 5.95 -3.29
N THR A 584 20.62 5.60 -2.38
CA THR A 584 19.20 6.03 -2.47
C THR A 584 18.99 7.52 -2.16
N ASP A 585 20.01 8.16 -1.61
CA ASP A 585 20.13 9.59 -1.35
C ASP A 585 20.68 10.40 -2.55
N ALA A 586 20.77 9.77 -3.73
CA ALA A 586 21.10 10.46 -4.96
C ALA A 586 20.15 11.64 -5.23
N ALA A 587 20.70 12.76 -5.70
CA ALA A 587 19.90 13.91 -6.09
C ALA A 587 19.06 13.60 -7.34
N SER A 588 17.94 14.31 -7.48
CA SER A 588 17.04 14.15 -8.62
C SER A 588 17.79 14.32 -9.96
N ALA A 589 17.44 13.48 -10.94
CA ALA A 589 18.04 13.44 -12.29
C ALA A 589 18.04 14.76 -13.08
N ARG A 590 17.27 15.76 -12.63
CA ARG A 590 17.24 17.12 -13.17
C ARG A 590 18.44 17.99 -12.75
N TYR A 591 19.15 17.59 -11.70
CA TYR A 591 20.28 18.34 -11.10
C TYR A 591 21.63 17.72 -11.43
N ILE A 592 21.69 16.39 -11.51
CA ILE A 592 22.94 15.65 -11.69
C ILE A 592 23.24 15.38 -13.16
N TYR A 593 24.53 15.31 -13.48
CA TYR A 593 25.04 15.07 -14.84
C TYR A 593 25.84 13.78 -14.87
N ALA A 594 25.75 13.05 -15.98
CA ALA A 594 26.57 11.86 -16.22
C ALA A 594 27.41 12.06 -17.48
N ALA A 595 28.60 11.47 -17.48
CA ALA A 595 29.49 11.39 -18.63
C ALA A 595 30.08 9.98 -18.72
N LEU A 596 30.62 9.62 -19.88
CA LEU A 596 31.34 8.37 -20.03
C LEU A 596 32.60 8.38 -19.13
N SER A 597 32.82 7.30 -18.39
CA SER A 597 34.05 7.15 -17.59
C SER A 597 35.26 7.01 -18.52
N PRO A 598 36.42 7.62 -18.22
CA PRO A 598 37.65 7.37 -18.95
C PRO A 598 38.03 5.88 -19.02
N MET A 599 37.63 5.10 -18.00
CA MET A 599 37.86 3.65 -17.97
C MET A 599 37.01 2.89 -18.99
N ALA A 600 35.86 3.42 -19.41
CA ALA A 600 34.94 2.70 -20.28
C ALA A 600 35.56 2.42 -21.66
N ARG A 601 36.22 3.39 -22.31
CA ARG A 601 36.87 3.16 -23.62
C ARG A 601 38.16 2.33 -23.54
N LEU A 602 38.77 2.22 -22.36
CA LEU A 602 39.86 1.27 -22.13
C LEU A 602 39.33 -0.16 -22.02
N LEU A 603 38.18 -0.34 -21.35
CA LEU A 603 37.52 -1.65 -21.23
C LEU A 603 36.85 -2.09 -22.54
N PHE A 604 36.34 -1.14 -23.33
CA PHE A 604 35.63 -1.37 -24.59
C PHE A 604 36.33 -0.63 -25.74
N PRO A 605 37.39 -1.21 -26.33
CA PRO A 605 38.17 -0.60 -27.39
C PRO A 605 37.30 -0.30 -28.62
N SER A 606 37.51 0.87 -29.24
CA SER A 606 36.77 1.26 -30.46
C SER A 606 37.08 0.36 -31.67
N ALA A 607 38.19 -0.39 -31.63
CA ALA A 607 38.53 -1.36 -32.67
C ALA A 607 37.54 -2.52 -32.75
N ASP A 608 36.85 -2.83 -31.63
CA ASP A 608 35.88 -3.92 -31.57
C ASP A 608 34.47 -3.49 -31.98
N ASP A 609 34.19 -2.17 -32.04
CA ASP A 609 32.85 -1.63 -32.29
C ASP A 609 32.23 -2.18 -33.60
N SER A 610 33.03 -2.38 -34.65
CA SER A 610 32.56 -2.92 -35.95
C SER A 610 32.32 -4.43 -35.97
N LEU A 611 32.78 -5.15 -34.95
CA LEU A 611 32.60 -6.61 -34.84
C LEU A 611 31.31 -6.99 -34.11
N LEU A 612 30.68 -6.02 -33.43
CA LEU A 612 29.51 -6.26 -32.61
C LEU A 612 28.25 -6.39 -33.47
N GLU A 613 27.44 -7.39 -33.18
CA GLU A 613 26.13 -7.58 -33.82
C GLU A 613 25.08 -6.69 -33.14
N SER A 614 24.57 -5.68 -33.86
CA SER A 614 23.51 -4.80 -33.38
C SER A 614 22.14 -5.46 -33.35
N VAL A 615 21.38 -5.21 -32.28
CA VAL A 615 19.96 -5.57 -32.21
C VAL A 615 19.15 -4.55 -33.01
N ARG A 616 18.18 -5.04 -33.80
CA ARG A 616 17.20 -4.19 -34.48
C ARG A 616 15.88 -4.16 -33.71
N GLU A 617 15.44 -2.97 -33.31
CA GLU A 617 14.17 -2.74 -32.62
C GLU A 617 13.35 -1.68 -33.40
N GLU A 618 12.12 -2.03 -33.79
CA GLU A 618 11.23 -1.16 -34.59
C GLU A 618 11.86 -0.64 -35.90
N GLY A 619 12.75 -1.44 -36.52
CA GLY A 619 13.47 -1.06 -37.73
C GLY A 619 14.68 -0.13 -37.49
N VAL A 620 14.97 0.22 -36.24
CA VAL A 620 16.13 1.03 -35.84
C VAL A 620 17.23 0.12 -35.29
N GLU A 621 18.47 0.39 -35.66
CA GLU A 621 19.64 -0.25 -35.07
C GLU A 621 19.90 0.32 -33.67
N ALA A 622 19.63 -0.50 -32.65
CA ALA A 622 19.73 -0.13 -31.25
C ALA A 622 21.15 -0.46 -30.72
N GLU A 623 21.26 -1.07 -29.55
CA GLU A 623 22.50 -1.52 -28.92
C GLU A 623 23.01 -2.86 -29.49
N PRO A 624 24.31 -3.19 -29.33
CA PRO A 624 24.82 -4.52 -29.64
C PRO A 624 24.17 -5.60 -28.77
N ARG A 625 24.11 -6.84 -29.24
CA ARG A 625 23.59 -7.98 -28.46
C ARG A 625 24.33 -8.13 -27.12
N TRP A 626 25.64 -7.92 -27.15
CA TRP A 626 26.53 -7.79 -26.00
C TRP A 626 27.78 -7.04 -26.44
N PHE A 627 28.42 -6.32 -25.53
CA PHE A 627 29.79 -5.84 -25.74
C PHE A 627 30.80 -6.94 -25.42
N CYS A 628 32.04 -6.78 -25.85
CA CYS A 628 33.15 -7.67 -25.49
C CYS A 628 34.23 -6.88 -24.76
N PRO A 629 34.13 -6.71 -23.43
CA PRO A 629 35.17 -5.99 -22.70
C PRO A 629 36.47 -6.79 -22.68
N ILE A 630 37.61 -6.10 -22.70
CA ILE A 630 38.95 -6.75 -22.60
C ILE A 630 39.16 -7.44 -21.24
N LEU A 631 38.36 -7.10 -20.23
CA LEU A 631 38.33 -7.74 -18.92
C LEU A 631 36.89 -8.16 -18.57
N PRO A 632 36.67 -9.30 -17.89
CA PRO A 632 35.34 -9.82 -17.57
C PRO A 632 34.64 -8.93 -16.52
N LEU A 633 33.90 -7.93 -17.00
CA LEU A 633 33.28 -6.91 -16.16
C LEU A 633 32.25 -7.51 -15.18
N VAL A 634 31.58 -8.61 -15.56
CA VAL A 634 30.66 -9.35 -14.68
C VAL A 634 31.32 -9.83 -13.39
N LEU A 635 32.62 -10.14 -13.44
CA LEU A 635 33.39 -10.53 -12.26
C LEU A 635 33.94 -9.31 -11.52
N ILE A 636 34.35 -8.27 -12.24
CA ILE A 636 34.92 -7.05 -11.65
C ILE A 636 33.87 -6.29 -10.83
N ASN A 637 32.73 -5.96 -11.44
CA ASN A 637 31.67 -5.20 -10.80
C ASN A 637 30.65 -6.10 -10.09
N GLY A 638 30.66 -7.40 -10.37
CA GLY A 638 29.59 -8.29 -9.95
C GLY A 638 28.30 -8.01 -10.71
N ALA A 639 27.23 -8.68 -10.28
CA ALA A 639 25.89 -8.44 -10.79
C ALA A 639 24.85 -8.98 -9.83
N GLU A 640 23.69 -8.34 -9.79
CA GLU A 640 22.53 -8.82 -9.05
C GLU A 640 21.28 -8.70 -9.93
N GLY A 641 20.44 -9.72 -9.92
CA GLY A 641 19.23 -9.75 -10.73
C GLY A 641 18.24 -10.79 -10.24
N ILE A 642 16.96 -10.42 -10.21
CA ILE A 642 15.86 -11.31 -9.88
C ILE A 642 14.94 -11.33 -11.10
N ALA A 643 14.67 -12.52 -11.60
CA ALA A 643 13.79 -12.76 -12.73
C ALA A 643 12.74 -13.82 -12.36
N THR A 644 11.85 -14.12 -13.29
CA THR A 644 10.90 -15.21 -13.15
C THR A 644 11.62 -16.57 -13.12
N GLY A 645 11.59 -17.26 -11.97
CA GLY A 645 12.22 -18.57 -11.75
C GLY A 645 13.73 -18.52 -11.46
N TRP A 646 14.44 -17.52 -11.96
CA TRP A 646 15.90 -17.39 -11.80
C TRP A 646 16.28 -16.18 -10.94
N SER A 647 17.37 -16.30 -10.20
CA SER A 647 18.05 -15.17 -9.58
C SER A 647 19.55 -15.31 -9.76
N THR A 648 20.26 -14.20 -9.75
CA THR A 648 21.71 -14.16 -9.86
C THR A 648 22.30 -13.20 -8.86
N THR A 649 23.40 -13.60 -8.25
CA THR A 649 24.25 -12.76 -7.42
C THR A 649 25.69 -13.15 -7.67
N VAL A 650 26.40 -12.29 -8.39
CA VAL A 650 27.83 -12.38 -8.63
C VAL A 650 28.49 -11.30 -7.77
N ARG A 651 29.31 -11.71 -6.81
CA ARG A 651 30.08 -10.77 -6.00
C ARG A 651 31.27 -10.23 -6.80
N PRO A 652 31.67 -8.96 -6.62
CA PRO A 652 32.78 -8.37 -7.36
C PRO A 652 34.14 -8.98 -6.99
N ARG A 653 35.15 -8.76 -7.85
CA ARG A 653 36.54 -9.25 -7.72
C ARG A 653 37.52 -8.13 -7.98
N ASP A 654 38.75 -8.33 -7.51
CA ASP A 654 39.83 -7.36 -7.70
C ASP A 654 40.24 -7.33 -9.19
N PRO A 655 40.12 -6.17 -9.86
CA PRO A 655 40.52 -6.05 -11.27
C PRO A 655 41.96 -6.48 -11.52
N ILE A 656 42.88 -6.22 -10.59
CA ILE A 656 44.30 -6.57 -10.76
C ILE A 656 44.49 -8.08 -10.74
N ARG A 657 43.81 -8.77 -9.83
CA ARG A 657 43.85 -10.23 -9.73
C ARG A 657 43.21 -10.92 -10.93
N ILE A 658 42.15 -10.34 -11.47
CA ILE A 658 41.53 -10.77 -12.73
C ILE A 658 42.55 -10.67 -13.87
N VAL A 659 43.27 -9.56 -14.00
CA VAL A 659 44.31 -9.37 -15.02
C VAL A 659 45.43 -10.41 -14.87
N ASP A 660 45.92 -10.63 -13.66
CA ASP A 660 46.97 -11.63 -13.39
C ASP A 660 46.52 -13.05 -13.78
N THR A 661 45.25 -13.38 -13.49
CA THR A 661 44.66 -14.68 -13.84
C THR A 661 44.52 -14.85 -15.35
N ILE A 662 44.11 -13.79 -16.06
CA ILE A 662 44.00 -13.81 -17.52
C ILE A 662 45.39 -14.01 -18.16
N ARG A 663 46.41 -13.28 -17.69
CA ARG A 663 47.80 -13.43 -18.19
C ARG A 663 48.33 -14.85 -18.01
N ARG A 664 48.19 -15.41 -16.81
CA ARG A 664 48.59 -16.81 -16.53
C ARG A 664 47.85 -17.82 -17.40
N ARG A 665 46.57 -17.58 -17.69
CA ARG A 665 45.77 -18.43 -18.57
C ARG A 665 46.23 -18.33 -20.04
N ILE A 666 46.61 -17.14 -20.51
CA ILE A 666 47.20 -16.94 -21.85
C ILE A 666 48.54 -17.69 -21.96
N GLU A 667 49.32 -17.73 -20.87
CA GLU A 667 50.60 -18.44 -20.79
C GLU A 667 50.47 -19.96 -20.57
N ASN A 668 49.24 -20.50 -20.59
CA ASN A 668 48.91 -21.92 -20.37
C ASN A 668 49.41 -22.49 -19.02
N GLU A 669 49.54 -21.66 -17.99
CA GLU A 669 49.80 -22.16 -16.65
C GLU A 669 48.61 -22.99 -16.15
N LYS A 670 48.89 -24.16 -15.55
CA LYS A 670 47.85 -25.01 -14.95
C LYS A 670 47.27 -24.29 -13.73
N ASN A 671 46.15 -23.59 -13.93
CA ASN A 671 45.45 -22.87 -12.87
C ASN A 671 45.10 -23.81 -11.70
N GLN A 672 45.65 -23.51 -10.51
CA GLN A 672 44.96 -23.85 -9.28
C GLN A 672 43.65 -23.06 -9.25
N ARG A 673 42.54 -23.75 -8.98
CA ARG A 673 41.22 -23.13 -8.77
C ARG A 673 41.22 -22.35 -7.44
N SER A 674 41.97 -21.26 -7.33
CA SER A 674 41.78 -20.34 -6.21
C SER A 674 40.55 -19.51 -6.53
N ILE A 675 39.40 -19.88 -5.96
CA ILE A 675 38.24 -18.99 -5.90
C ILE A 675 38.74 -17.73 -5.18
N GLU A 676 38.81 -16.61 -5.87
CA GLU A 676 39.18 -15.35 -5.23
C GLU A 676 38.04 -14.88 -4.34
N LEU A 677 38.39 -14.32 -3.19
CA LEU A 677 37.42 -13.70 -2.29
C LEU A 677 36.86 -12.43 -2.94
N PRO A 678 35.63 -12.03 -2.59
CA PRO A 678 35.09 -10.77 -3.08
C PRO A 678 35.97 -9.58 -2.70
N TYR A 679 36.00 -8.59 -3.58
CA TYR A 679 36.75 -7.36 -3.39
C TYR A 679 35.86 -6.16 -3.70
N TYR A 680 35.92 -5.15 -2.83
CA TYR A 680 35.17 -3.90 -2.96
C TYR A 680 36.15 -2.74 -2.85
N SER A 681 36.18 -1.87 -3.86
CA SER A 681 37.07 -0.70 -3.88
C SER A 681 36.86 0.17 -2.64
N GLY A 682 37.94 0.51 -1.94
CA GLY A 682 37.92 1.35 -0.74
C GLY A 682 37.43 0.66 0.55
N PHE A 683 37.01 -0.60 0.50
CA PHE A 683 36.62 -1.33 1.71
C PHE A 683 37.84 -1.67 2.58
N THR A 684 37.74 -1.40 3.88
CA THR A 684 38.84 -1.59 4.83
C THR A 684 38.59 -2.67 5.88
N GLY A 685 37.45 -3.37 5.81
CA GLY A 685 37.14 -4.49 6.69
C GLY A 685 37.80 -5.78 6.20
N THR A 686 37.34 -6.91 6.72
CA THR A 686 37.85 -8.22 6.27
C THR A 686 36.72 -9.03 5.62
N ILE A 687 37.12 -9.88 4.68
CA ILE A 687 36.24 -10.84 4.02
C ILE A 687 36.94 -12.18 4.08
N ASP A 688 36.32 -13.15 4.74
CA ASP A 688 36.88 -14.48 4.93
C ASP A 688 35.98 -15.55 4.34
N ARG A 689 36.58 -16.68 3.95
CA ARG A 689 35.83 -17.85 3.50
C ARG A 689 35.28 -18.59 4.71
N MET A 690 33.98 -18.83 4.74
CA MET A 690 33.39 -19.78 5.69
C MET A 690 33.41 -21.19 5.13
N ASP A 691 32.93 -21.36 3.89
CA ASP A 691 32.95 -22.62 3.15
C ASP A 691 33.02 -22.37 1.63
N GLU A 692 32.81 -23.40 0.81
CA GLU A 692 32.87 -23.30 -0.65
C GLU A 692 31.86 -22.30 -1.25
N THR A 693 30.77 -22.01 -0.54
CA THR A 693 29.64 -21.20 -1.02
C THR A 693 29.37 -19.95 -0.20
N ARG A 694 29.85 -19.90 1.06
CA ARG A 694 29.59 -18.82 2.01
C ARG A 694 30.85 -18.05 2.36
N ILE A 695 30.67 -16.74 2.48
CA ILE A 695 31.68 -15.77 2.90
C ILE A 695 31.22 -15.07 4.17
N TRP A 696 32.17 -14.69 5.00
CA TRP A 696 31.97 -13.80 6.13
C TRP A 696 32.50 -12.42 5.76
N CYS A 697 31.77 -11.36 6.09
CA CYS A 697 32.21 -9.99 5.86
C CYS A 697 32.03 -9.21 7.16
N GLU A 698 33.12 -8.70 7.71
CA GLU A 698 33.13 -7.95 8.94
C GLU A 698 33.63 -6.52 8.71
N GLY A 699 33.03 -5.60 9.47
CA GLY A 699 33.52 -4.24 9.56
C GLY A 699 34.77 -4.17 10.43
N ARG A 700 35.08 -2.97 10.91
CA ARG A 700 36.22 -2.72 11.79
C ARG A 700 35.72 -2.01 13.04
N ILE A 701 36.19 -2.51 14.18
CA ILE A 701 35.88 -1.99 15.49
C ILE A 701 37.14 -1.93 16.33
N THR A 702 37.37 -0.78 16.96
CA THR A 702 38.43 -0.57 17.94
C THR A 702 37.79 -0.41 19.31
N VAL A 703 38.30 -1.13 20.31
CA VAL A 703 37.86 -1.05 21.70
C VAL A 703 38.88 -0.24 22.49
N GLU A 704 38.43 0.83 23.14
CA GLU A 704 39.23 1.67 24.03
C GLU A 704 38.65 1.60 25.45
N GLU A 705 39.51 1.50 26.46
CA GLU A 705 39.10 1.63 27.85
C GLU A 705 39.12 3.10 28.28
N THR A 706 38.05 3.54 28.93
CA THR A 706 37.92 4.90 29.45
C THR A 706 37.61 4.86 30.93
N ALA A 707 38.34 5.63 31.73
CA ALA A 707 38.09 5.77 33.17
C ALA A 707 37.36 7.10 33.44
N ARG A 708 36.24 7.05 34.15
CA ARG A 708 35.45 8.25 34.50
C ARG A 708 34.89 8.19 35.92
N GLY A 709 35.00 9.31 36.65
CA GLY A 709 34.39 9.53 37.97
C GLY A 709 35.35 10.04 39.04
N ALA A 710 34.96 11.08 39.80
CA ALA A 710 35.81 11.72 40.81
C ALA A 710 35.85 11.03 42.18
N ARG A 711 34.90 10.12 42.48
CA ARG A 711 34.79 9.41 43.77
C ARG A 711 34.89 7.87 43.68
N ARG A 712 34.65 7.30 42.49
CA ARG A 712 34.80 5.87 42.19
C ARG A 712 35.10 5.77 40.69
N MET A 713 36.27 5.22 40.33
CA MET A 713 36.65 5.03 38.94
C MET A 713 35.79 3.92 38.35
N GLU A 714 34.84 4.26 37.48
CA GLU A 714 34.18 3.27 36.62
C GLU A 714 34.99 3.12 35.33
N ILE A 715 35.40 1.90 35.02
CA ILE A 715 35.98 1.55 33.72
C ILE A 715 34.80 1.32 32.77
N LEU A 716 34.75 2.11 31.70
CA LEU A 716 33.78 1.98 30.62
C LEU A 716 34.50 1.67 29.32
N GLN A 717 33.93 0.80 28.51
CA GLN A 717 34.42 0.55 27.17
C GLN A 717 33.82 1.58 26.19
N ARG A 718 34.70 2.16 25.39
CA ARG A 718 34.38 2.97 24.23
C ARG A 718 34.66 2.15 22.98
N LEU A 719 33.65 2.01 22.12
CA LEU A 719 33.77 1.34 20.84
C LEU A 719 33.87 2.39 19.73
N ILE A 720 34.87 2.28 18.88
CA ILE A 720 35.02 3.09 17.67
C ILE A 720 34.81 2.16 16.49
N ILE A 721 33.70 2.34 15.78
CA ILE A 721 33.36 1.59 14.57
C ILE A 721 33.70 2.48 13.38
N ASP A 722 34.77 2.15 12.68
CA ASP A 722 35.33 2.90 11.55
C ASP A 722 35.08 2.24 10.18
N GLU A 723 34.50 1.03 10.18
CA GLU A 723 34.09 0.34 8.95
C GLU A 723 32.87 -0.56 9.20
N LEU A 724 31.96 -0.64 8.23
CA LEU A 724 30.78 -1.52 8.27
C LEU A 724 30.85 -2.60 7.21
N PRO A 725 30.30 -3.81 7.46
CA PRO A 725 30.18 -4.85 6.44
C PRO A 725 29.54 -4.33 5.15
N VAL A 726 30.01 -4.80 4.00
CA VAL A 726 29.48 -4.35 2.71
C VAL A 726 27.99 -4.73 2.57
N GLY A 727 27.17 -3.79 2.12
CA GLY A 727 25.71 -3.92 2.09
C GLY A 727 25.00 -3.42 3.37
N MET A 728 25.74 -3.13 4.44
CA MET A 728 25.22 -2.44 5.62
C MET A 728 25.46 -0.94 5.52
N TRP A 729 24.41 -0.18 5.20
CA TRP A 729 24.47 1.29 5.06
C TRP A 729 24.44 1.97 6.42
N THR A 730 25.11 3.12 6.54
CA THR A 730 25.26 3.88 7.80
C THR A 730 23.91 4.18 8.47
N SER A 731 22.92 4.63 7.70
CA SER A 731 21.55 4.91 8.18
C SER A 731 20.83 3.65 8.68
N ASN A 732 20.99 2.54 7.96
CA ASN A 732 20.43 1.24 8.35
C ASN A 732 21.08 0.71 9.61
N TYR A 733 22.41 0.81 9.74
CA TYR A 733 23.12 0.39 10.94
C TYR A 733 22.68 1.21 12.16
N LYS A 734 22.62 2.53 12.04
CA LYS A 734 22.13 3.44 13.09
C LYS A 734 20.73 3.08 13.56
N THR A 735 19.79 2.88 12.65
CA THR A 735 18.37 2.69 13.00
C THR A 735 18.03 1.26 13.40
N LYS A 736 18.57 0.26 12.70
CA LYS A 736 18.22 -1.16 12.89
C LYS A 736 19.13 -1.90 13.85
N VAL A 737 20.37 -1.44 14.07
CA VAL A 737 21.34 -2.09 14.97
C VAL A 737 21.53 -1.28 16.23
N LEU A 738 21.94 -0.01 16.11
CA LEU A 738 22.21 0.83 17.29
C LEU A 738 20.92 1.28 18.01
N GLY A 739 19.86 1.57 17.26
CA GLY A 739 18.57 2.01 17.82
C GLY A 739 17.99 1.08 18.89
N PRO A 740 17.88 -0.24 18.64
CA PRO A 740 17.48 -1.22 19.66
C PRO A 740 18.41 -1.24 20.89
N LEU A 741 19.72 -1.24 20.68
CA LEU A 741 20.71 -1.28 21.78
C LEU A 741 20.65 -0.06 22.70
N VAL A 742 20.32 1.12 22.15
CA VAL A 742 20.06 2.33 22.94
C VAL A 742 18.79 2.18 23.79
N LYS A 743 17.71 1.63 23.22
CA LYS A 743 16.44 1.43 23.93
C LYS A 743 16.56 0.43 25.07
N GLU A 744 17.40 -0.59 24.90
CA GLU A 744 17.69 -1.59 25.92
C GLU A 744 18.66 -1.09 27.01
N GLY A 745 19.18 0.14 26.89
CA GLY A 745 20.11 0.73 27.86
C GLY A 745 21.55 0.21 27.75
N GLY A 746 21.89 -0.48 26.66
CA GLY A 746 23.25 -1.00 26.41
C GLY A 746 24.26 0.09 26.03
N ILE A 747 23.79 1.17 25.40
CA ILE A 747 24.63 2.28 24.93
C ILE A 747 24.27 3.55 25.70
N ARG A 748 25.28 4.17 26.32
CA ARG A 748 25.13 5.39 27.12
C ARG A 748 25.19 6.65 26.26
N SER A 749 26.15 6.71 25.34
CA SER A 749 26.30 7.84 24.42
C SER A 749 26.75 7.39 23.04
N ILE A 750 26.27 8.10 22.02
CA ILE A 750 26.65 7.90 20.61
C ILE A 750 27.15 9.23 20.06
N ARG A 751 28.31 9.21 19.42
CA ARG A 751 28.80 10.31 18.58
C ARG A 751 29.02 9.80 17.16
N GLU A 752 28.63 10.62 16.19
CA GLU A 752 28.71 10.31 14.77
C GLU A 752 29.68 11.30 14.12
N SER A 753 30.64 10.79 13.37
CA SER A 753 31.65 11.61 12.68
C SER A 753 31.93 11.04 11.28
N HIS A 754 30.85 10.72 10.57
CA HIS A 754 30.88 10.18 9.22
C HIS A 754 31.32 11.23 8.20
N THR A 755 31.93 10.78 7.11
CA THR A 755 31.99 11.53 5.85
C THR A 755 31.01 10.90 4.84
N ASP A 756 30.95 11.44 3.63
CA ASP A 756 30.24 10.85 2.48
C ASP A 756 30.79 9.46 2.08
N GLU A 757 32.08 9.23 2.29
CA GLU A 757 32.78 7.98 1.98
C GLU A 757 32.98 7.05 3.19
N ASN A 758 33.30 7.63 4.36
CA ASN A 758 33.79 6.89 5.52
C ASN A 758 32.79 6.87 6.67
N VAL A 759 32.74 5.74 7.38
CA VAL A 759 31.88 5.56 8.54
C VAL A 759 32.69 5.78 9.81
N ARG A 760 32.14 6.49 10.80
CA ARG A 760 32.69 6.56 12.14
C ARG A 760 31.58 6.72 13.19
N PHE A 761 31.34 5.66 13.95
CA PHE A 761 30.53 5.69 15.17
C PHE A 761 31.43 5.57 16.39
N GLU A 762 31.21 6.43 17.38
CA GLU A 762 31.87 6.34 18.68
C GLU A 762 30.79 6.09 19.74
N LEU A 763 30.84 4.90 20.36
CA LEU A 763 29.84 4.42 21.30
C LEU A 763 30.47 4.34 22.70
N GLU A 764 29.86 4.95 23.70
CA GLU A 764 30.19 4.73 25.10
C GLU A 764 29.19 3.72 25.67
N LEU A 765 29.66 2.55 26.07
CA LEU A 765 28.80 1.49 26.59
C LEU A 765 28.33 1.79 28.03
N SER A 766 27.21 1.18 28.43
CA SER A 766 26.82 1.16 29.83
C SER A 766 27.73 0.24 30.65
N SER A 767 27.80 0.45 31.96
CA SER A 767 28.62 -0.37 32.85
C SER A 767 28.16 -1.84 32.89
N GLU A 768 26.86 -2.08 32.73
CA GLU A 768 26.29 -3.42 32.60
C GLU A 768 26.73 -4.10 31.30
N MET A 769 26.68 -3.37 30.17
CA MET A 769 27.07 -3.90 28.86
C MET A 769 28.59 -4.14 28.78
N THR A 770 29.39 -3.26 29.38
CA THR A 770 30.84 -3.41 29.50
C THR A 770 31.19 -4.74 30.19
N LYS A 771 30.55 -5.03 31.33
CA LYS A 771 30.71 -6.30 32.05
C LYS A 771 30.22 -7.54 31.29
N LYS A 772 29.24 -7.37 30.39
CA LYS A 772 28.76 -8.45 29.51
C LYS A 772 29.75 -8.73 28.37
N MET A 773 30.45 -7.73 27.87
CA MET A 773 31.48 -7.90 26.84
C MET A 773 32.78 -8.51 27.36
N GLU A 774 33.13 -8.27 28.63
CA GLU A 774 34.32 -8.86 29.27
C GLU A 774 34.16 -10.36 29.60
N LYS A 775 32.92 -10.85 29.68
CA LYS A 775 32.59 -12.25 29.91
C LYS A 775 32.44 -12.99 28.60
#